data_AF-A0A537IWJ0-F1
#
_entry.id   AF-A0A537IWJ0-F1
#
_cell.length_a   1.000
_cell.length_b   1.000
_cell.length_c   1.000
_cell.angle_alpha   90.00
_cell.angle_beta   90.00
_cell.angle_gamma   90.00
#
_symmetry.space_group_name_H-M   'P 1'
#
loop_
_entity.id
_entity.type
_entity.pdbx_description
1 polymer ?
#
loop_
_entity_poly.entity_id
_entity_poly.type
_entity_poly.pdbx_seq_one_letter_code
_entity_poly.pdbx_strand_id
1 'polypeptide(L)'
;MKSTSALASALVIGLALIGVPPGAMQIAGGAVARGCQLAATHGQIQHVIYIQFDNVHFTRDDANVPSDLEQMPHLLNFIRENGTLLTNHHTVLISHTATGILSSLTGVYPDRMGQPVSNSFRYFTPTGATRTGVAFAYWTAPLFDPGGTGQTDFTPEMINENGKIAPAPWVPFTRAGCDFGAVGTANTILENTAIDIPTVFGPVSPEAAEVAANPGQAFADFVGIGVHCAQGSARCTAANHPRPDLLPDEPGGYAGFSGLFGAKYVDPAIGFDPPTDLAGNVIRDAGGHVGFPGFDGMQPTVSLAWVARMQEAGIPVTYAYISDAHDGHGTAGNTHFAYAPGEAGYVQQLRDYDHAFEAFFERLAVDGITKDNTLFVFTVDEGDHFVGDPPSNPGCDGVTTPCTYNHVGEINANLRGLLATQFADTTPLAIHADTGPTVYVTGHPARTDPVVRRLERESSRLTAVNPYTGSTDAVTVALADPVEEKTLHMVTADPARTPTFTLFGDANYFFFAGATNCSSPCVTIPPRNNNSFAWNHGSIQDDIANIWAGIVGPGVRKLGDLDSWTDHTDLRPTMLSLLGLVDDYETDGRAVVEPLFAWAVPQALVAHRETLLRLGAIYKQINAPFGQFGKNTLRASTRALASGSSTDDSVYTAAENAITTLTSQRDALALEIRHALNGAQSGGVPLNEPQARGWIDQAQDLLDRAAALAAGP
;
A
#
# COMPACT_ATOMS: atom_id res chain seq x y z
N MET A 1 52.80 -4.90 30.59
CA MET A 1 53.68 -6.02 31.02
C MET A 1 53.35 -6.32 32.47
N LYS A 2 52.77 -7.51 32.75
CA LYS A 2 52.64 -8.23 34.06
C LYS A 2 52.07 -7.43 35.26
N SER A 3 51.25 -7.92 36.18
CA SER A 3 50.55 -9.18 36.46
C SER A 3 49.98 -8.96 37.89
N THR A 4 48.72 -9.32 38.10
CA THR A 4 48.03 -9.88 39.30
C THR A 4 48.89 -10.11 40.57
N SER A 5 48.43 -9.94 41.82
CA SER A 5 47.30 -10.54 42.57
C SER A 5 47.27 -9.91 43.99
N ALA A 6 46.18 -9.85 44.77
CA ALA A 6 45.72 -10.92 45.68
C ALA A 6 44.47 -10.50 46.49
N LEU A 7 43.69 -11.50 46.91
CA LEU A 7 42.43 -11.45 47.66
C LEU A 7 42.57 -11.03 49.14
N ALA A 8 41.50 -10.45 49.70
CA ALA A 8 41.07 -10.65 51.09
C ALA A 8 39.53 -10.53 51.24
N SER A 9 38.92 -11.63 51.70
CA SER A 9 37.56 -11.82 52.24
C SER A 9 37.32 -10.95 53.50
N ALA A 10 36.14 -10.67 54.08
CA ALA A 10 34.71 -10.94 53.87
C ALA A 10 33.94 -10.05 54.89
N LEU A 11 32.69 -9.66 54.62
CA LEU A 11 31.64 -9.68 55.66
C LEU A 11 30.24 -9.74 55.02
N VAL A 12 29.50 -10.77 55.42
CA VAL A 12 28.12 -11.10 55.05
C VAL A 12 27.18 -10.47 56.08
N ILE A 13 26.15 -9.75 55.63
CA ILE A 13 24.87 -9.62 56.34
C ILE A 13 23.77 -9.88 55.31
N GLY A 14 23.07 -11.00 55.48
CA GLY A 14 21.94 -11.40 54.65
C GLY A 14 20.62 -10.80 55.16
N LEU A 15 19.77 -10.41 54.21
CA LEU A 15 18.32 -10.44 54.37
C LEU A 15 17.75 -11.24 53.19
N ALA A 16 16.88 -12.19 53.53
CA ALA A 16 16.31 -13.18 52.64
C ALA A 16 15.34 -12.58 51.62
N LEU A 17 15.63 -12.78 50.34
CA LEU A 17 14.67 -12.68 49.23
C LEU A 17 14.00 -14.05 49.07
N ILE A 18 12.67 -14.08 49.06
CA ILE A 18 11.89 -15.22 48.57
C ILE A 18 12.05 -15.21 47.05
N GLY A 19 13.00 -15.98 46.54
CA GLY A 19 13.21 -16.20 45.12
C GLY A 19 12.19 -17.17 44.57
N VAL A 20 11.30 -16.69 43.70
CA VAL A 20 10.66 -17.53 42.69
C VAL A 20 11.78 -18.01 41.75
N PRO A 21 11.89 -19.32 41.46
CA PRO A 21 12.94 -19.79 40.57
C PRO A 21 12.78 -19.15 39.18
N PRO A 22 13.87 -18.77 38.51
CA PRO A 22 13.81 -18.46 37.09
C PRO A 22 13.43 -19.78 36.39
N GLY A 23 12.17 -19.90 36.01
CA GLY A 23 11.77 -20.85 34.98
C GLY A 23 12.50 -20.43 33.72
N ALA A 24 13.64 -21.08 33.44
CA ALA A 24 14.23 -21.05 32.12
C ALA A 24 13.16 -21.54 31.16
N MET A 25 12.53 -20.62 30.44
CA MET A 25 11.73 -20.93 29.28
C MET A 25 12.73 -21.54 28.29
N GLN A 26 12.75 -22.87 28.23
CA GLN A 26 13.48 -23.57 27.19
C GLN A 26 12.82 -23.14 25.88
N ILE A 27 13.49 -22.24 25.16
CA ILE A 27 13.26 -22.06 23.74
C ILE A 27 13.60 -23.43 23.16
N ALA A 28 12.57 -24.21 22.82
CA ALA A 28 12.76 -25.41 22.06
C ALA A 28 13.47 -24.99 20.77
N GLY A 29 14.72 -25.41 20.60
CA GLY A 29 15.40 -25.30 19.32
C GLY A 29 14.54 -26.03 18.29
N GLY A 30 13.85 -25.26 17.45
CA GLY A 30 12.98 -25.80 16.42
C GLY A 30 13.78 -26.72 15.51
N ALA A 31 13.32 -27.95 15.37
CA ALA A 31 13.77 -28.80 14.29
C ALA A 31 13.44 -28.10 12.96
N VAL A 32 14.39 -28.03 12.03
CA VAL A 32 14.14 -27.56 10.66
C VAL A 32 13.00 -28.42 10.09
N ALA A 33 11.83 -27.82 9.92
CA ALA A 33 10.68 -28.50 9.35
C ALA A 33 11.03 -28.95 7.93
N ARG A 34 10.82 -30.23 7.62
CA ARG A 34 10.97 -30.74 6.25
C ARG A 34 9.66 -30.47 5.50
N GLY A 35 9.59 -29.32 4.83
CA GLY A 35 8.47 -28.90 3.97
C GLY A 35 7.61 -27.79 4.57
N CYS A 36 6.83 -27.12 3.73
CA CYS A 36 5.92 -26.03 4.11
C CYS A 36 4.89 -26.48 5.13
N GLN A 37 4.77 -25.74 6.24
CA GLN A 37 3.85 -26.01 7.35
C GLN A 37 2.98 -24.79 7.61
N LEU A 38 1.92 -24.63 6.82
CA LEU A 38 0.82 -23.73 7.20
C LEU A 38 0.07 -24.40 8.35
N ALA A 39 0.01 -23.75 9.50
CA ALA A 39 -0.68 -24.26 10.69
C ALA A 39 -2.20 -23.96 10.65
N ALA A 40 -2.77 -23.91 9.45
CA ALA A 40 -4.19 -23.66 9.23
C ALA A 40 -5.02 -24.70 9.98
N THR A 41 -6.11 -24.26 10.62
CA THR A 41 -6.96 -25.18 11.40
C THR A 41 -7.51 -26.27 10.48
N HIS A 42 -7.39 -27.54 10.92
CA HIS A 42 -7.68 -28.74 10.12
C HIS A 42 -6.72 -29.02 8.93
N GLY A 43 -5.65 -28.24 8.76
CA GLY A 43 -4.61 -28.48 7.75
C GLY A 43 -5.10 -28.39 6.29
N GLN A 44 -6.21 -27.68 6.06
CA GLN A 44 -6.87 -27.64 4.75
C GLN A 44 -6.20 -26.70 3.77
N ILE A 45 -5.58 -25.60 4.25
CA ILE A 45 -4.90 -24.64 3.38
C ILE A 45 -3.49 -25.14 3.09
N GLN A 46 -3.21 -25.37 1.82
CA GLN A 46 -1.92 -25.81 1.29
C GLN A 46 -1.26 -24.73 0.41
N HIS A 47 -2.10 -23.86 -0.17
CA HIS A 47 -1.67 -22.78 -1.06
C HIS A 47 -2.24 -21.44 -0.61
N VAL A 48 -1.50 -20.37 -0.90
CA VAL A 48 -1.92 -18.98 -0.73
C VAL A 48 -1.70 -18.26 -2.05
N ILE A 49 -2.76 -17.66 -2.58
CA ILE A 49 -2.72 -16.85 -3.80
C ILE A 49 -3.29 -15.48 -3.45
N TYR A 50 -2.41 -14.48 -3.44
CA TYR A 50 -2.77 -13.08 -3.19
C TYR A 50 -2.64 -12.31 -4.49
N ILE A 51 -3.72 -11.65 -4.92
CA ILE A 51 -3.77 -10.87 -6.14
C ILE A 51 -4.22 -9.47 -5.78
N GLN A 52 -3.38 -8.50 -6.10
CA GLN A 52 -3.69 -7.08 -5.96
C GLN A 52 -3.72 -6.44 -7.33
N PHE A 53 -4.83 -5.79 -7.63
CA PHE A 53 -4.96 -4.97 -8.81
C PHE A 53 -4.47 -3.56 -8.50
N ASP A 54 -3.83 -2.94 -9.49
CA ASP A 54 -3.90 -1.51 -9.69
C ASP A 54 -5.35 -1.18 -10.04
N ASN A 55 -5.98 -0.38 -9.21
CA ASN A 55 -7.23 0.33 -9.53
C ASN A 55 -8.28 -0.47 -10.38
N VAL A 56 -9.11 -1.26 -9.69
CA VAL A 56 -10.25 -1.99 -10.28
C VAL A 56 -11.51 -1.72 -9.47
N HIS A 57 -12.52 -1.12 -10.09
CA HIS A 57 -13.70 -0.66 -9.38
C HIS A 57 -14.78 -1.73 -9.19
N PHE A 58 -15.34 -1.74 -7.99
CA PHE A 58 -16.65 -2.37 -7.73
C PHE A 58 -17.78 -1.32 -7.68
N THR A 59 -17.44 -0.06 -7.42
CA THR A 59 -18.30 1.09 -7.66
C THR A 59 -18.48 1.30 -9.17
N ARG A 60 -19.61 1.89 -9.58
CA ARG A 60 -19.87 2.21 -10.98
C ARG A 60 -19.53 3.67 -11.25
N ASP A 61 -18.62 3.92 -12.18
CA ASP A 61 -18.20 5.29 -12.58
C ASP A 61 -19.29 6.02 -13.37
N ASP A 62 -20.03 5.29 -14.20
CA ASP A 62 -21.28 5.73 -14.81
C ASP A 62 -22.40 4.79 -14.34
N ALA A 63 -23.51 5.37 -13.85
CA ALA A 63 -24.62 4.57 -13.31
C ALA A 63 -25.21 3.55 -14.30
N ASN A 64 -25.08 3.77 -15.61
CA ASN A 64 -25.58 2.87 -16.66
C ASN A 64 -24.57 1.80 -17.09
N VAL A 65 -23.29 1.98 -16.77
CA VAL A 65 -22.22 1.04 -17.11
C VAL A 65 -21.96 0.13 -15.89
N PRO A 66 -21.94 -1.20 -16.03
CA PRO A 66 -21.55 -2.08 -14.92
C PRO A 66 -20.12 -1.79 -14.45
N SER A 67 -19.82 -2.02 -13.17
CA SER A 67 -18.46 -1.81 -12.65
C SER A 67 -17.46 -2.78 -13.30
N ASP A 68 -16.18 -2.53 -13.12
CA ASP A 68 -15.10 -3.35 -13.64
C ASP A 68 -15.26 -4.80 -13.19
N LEU A 69 -15.46 -5.00 -11.89
CA LEU A 69 -15.65 -6.32 -11.31
C LEU A 69 -16.98 -6.97 -11.76
N GLU A 70 -18.06 -6.20 -12.01
CA GLU A 70 -19.29 -6.73 -12.61
C GLU A 70 -19.10 -7.18 -14.06
N GLN A 71 -18.14 -6.58 -14.78
CA GLN A 71 -17.74 -6.98 -16.13
C GLN A 71 -16.70 -8.12 -16.15
N MET A 72 -16.22 -8.56 -14.97
CA MET A 72 -15.39 -9.75 -14.77
C MET A 72 -16.13 -10.86 -14.00
N PRO A 73 -17.21 -11.44 -14.57
CA PRO A 73 -18.06 -12.39 -13.87
C PRO A 73 -17.35 -13.68 -13.42
N HIS A 74 -16.30 -14.15 -14.08
CA HIS A 74 -15.57 -15.35 -13.62
C HIS A 74 -14.87 -15.09 -12.28
N LEU A 75 -14.27 -13.92 -12.09
CA LEU A 75 -13.69 -13.51 -10.82
C LEU A 75 -14.77 -13.21 -9.78
N LEU A 76 -15.74 -12.36 -10.12
CA LEU A 76 -16.78 -11.94 -9.18
C LEU A 76 -17.62 -13.11 -8.66
N ASN A 77 -18.04 -14.00 -9.55
CA ASN A 77 -18.80 -15.19 -9.15
C ASN A 77 -17.92 -16.18 -8.38
N PHE A 78 -16.63 -16.32 -8.75
CA PHE A 78 -15.71 -17.13 -7.95
C PHE A 78 -15.65 -16.64 -6.51
N ILE A 79 -15.55 -15.33 -6.27
CA ILE A 79 -15.57 -14.75 -4.92
C ILE A 79 -16.91 -15.00 -4.24
N ARG A 80 -18.03 -14.57 -4.84
CA ARG A 80 -19.36 -14.61 -4.21
C ARG A 80 -19.87 -16.02 -3.92
N GLU A 81 -19.60 -16.98 -4.81
CA GLU A 81 -20.08 -18.36 -4.66
C GLU A 81 -19.21 -19.20 -3.72
N ASN A 82 -17.98 -18.78 -3.46
CA ASN A 82 -17.00 -19.60 -2.75
C ASN A 82 -16.42 -18.94 -1.49
N GLY A 83 -16.67 -17.65 -1.26
CA GLY A 83 -16.19 -16.91 -0.11
C GLY A 83 -17.01 -15.66 0.18
N THR A 84 -16.33 -14.57 0.50
CA THR A 84 -16.95 -13.30 0.87
C THR A 84 -16.26 -12.14 0.13
N LEU A 85 -17.07 -11.25 -0.44
CA LEU A 85 -16.68 -9.95 -0.98
C LEU A 85 -16.95 -8.87 0.08
N LEU A 86 -15.90 -8.22 0.57
CA LEU A 86 -15.96 -7.04 1.42
C LEU A 86 -16.18 -5.82 0.51
N THR A 87 -17.37 -5.23 0.57
CA THR A 87 -17.78 -4.14 -0.34
C THR A 87 -17.60 -2.75 0.26
N ASN A 88 -17.02 -2.67 1.46
CA ASN A 88 -16.80 -1.47 2.24
C ASN A 88 -15.39 -1.51 2.83
N HIS A 89 -14.44 -1.79 1.94
CA HIS A 89 -13.02 -1.87 2.25
C HIS A 89 -12.39 -0.54 1.86
N HIS A 90 -11.42 -0.03 2.61
CA HIS A 90 -10.80 1.25 2.30
C HIS A 90 -9.30 1.09 2.08
N THR A 91 -8.75 1.93 1.21
CA THR A 91 -7.29 2.08 1.06
C THR A 91 -6.71 2.96 2.20
N VAL A 92 -5.42 3.25 2.14
CA VAL A 92 -4.69 4.18 3.02
C VAL A 92 -4.58 5.56 2.37
N LEU A 93 -4.03 6.54 3.11
CA LEU A 93 -3.88 7.92 2.64
C LEU A 93 -2.39 8.34 2.66
N ILE A 94 -1.83 8.96 1.63
CA ILE A 94 -2.42 9.26 0.31
C ILE A 94 -2.53 7.95 -0.51
N SER A 95 -3.67 7.74 -1.19
CA SER A 95 -4.04 6.50 -1.87
C SER A 95 -3.29 6.34 -3.20
N HIS A 96 -2.25 5.50 -3.21
CA HIS A 96 -1.41 5.20 -4.38
C HIS A 96 -0.89 3.77 -4.33
N THR A 97 -0.54 3.23 -5.50
CA THR A 97 -0.12 1.85 -5.73
C THR A 97 0.83 1.33 -4.66
N ALA A 98 1.92 2.07 -4.41
CA ALA A 98 2.94 1.71 -3.44
C ALA A 98 2.39 1.69 -2.01
N THR A 99 1.69 2.75 -1.57
CA THR A 99 1.19 2.84 -0.19
C THR A 99 0.09 1.81 0.06
N GLY A 100 -0.82 1.63 -0.90
CA GLY A 100 -1.91 0.66 -0.84
C GLY A 100 -1.40 -0.79 -0.80
N ILE A 101 -0.53 -1.17 -1.73
CA ILE A 101 0.10 -2.50 -1.72
C ILE A 101 0.85 -2.70 -0.40
N LEU A 102 1.77 -1.81 -0.03
CA LEU A 102 2.60 -2.03 1.15
C LEU A 102 1.79 -2.09 2.45
N SER A 103 0.73 -1.30 2.62
CA SER A 103 -0.13 -1.39 3.80
C SER A 103 -0.93 -2.68 3.86
N SER A 104 -1.41 -3.20 2.73
CA SER A 104 -2.07 -4.51 2.68
C SER A 104 -1.10 -5.67 2.93
N LEU A 105 0.15 -5.56 2.46
CA LEU A 105 1.19 -6.56 2.67
C LEU A 105 1.74 -6.57 4.09
N THR A 106 1.88 -5.42 4.74
CA THR A 106 2.49 -5.29 6.09
C THR A 106 1.48 -5.19 7.21
N GLY A 107 0.21 -4.89 6.92
CA GLY A 107 -0.78 -4.67 7.95
C GLY A 107 -0.52 -3.43 8.81
N VAL A 108 0.33 -2.49 8.37
CA VAL A 108 0.60 -1.22 9.06
C VAL A 108 0.35 -0.02 8.15
N TYR A 109 0.09 1.14 8.76
CA TYR A 109 -0.06 2.38 8.01
C TYR A 109 1.29 2.95 7.53
N PRO A 110 1.26 3.89 6.56
CA PRO A 110 2.47 4.33 5.87
C PRO A 110 3.56 4.95 6.77
N ASP A 111 3.18 5.64 7.85
CA ASP A 111 4.09 6.16 8.88
C ASP A 111 5.00 5.10 9.53
N ARG A 112 4.52 3.86 9.64
CA ARG A 112 5.25 2.73 10.25
C ARG A 112 6.02 1.86 9.27
N MET A 113 5.93 2.14 7.98
CA MET A 113 6.69 1.43 6.93
C MET A 113 7.51 2.35 6.02
N GLY A 114 7.43 3.67 6.21
CA GLY A 114 8.41 4.63 5.69
C GLY A 114 8.02 5.31 4.39
N GLN A 115 6.87 4.96 3.82
CA GLN A 115 6.34 5.61 2.62
C GLN A 115 5.38 6.72 3.04
N PRO A 116 5.75 8.01 2.90
CA PRO A 116 4.99 9.09 3.53
C PRO A 116 3.64 9.35 2.87
N VAL A 117 3.54 9.24 1.53
CA VAL A 117 2.38 9.76 0.78
C VAL A 117 2.00 9.00 -0.50
N SER A 118 2.89 8.76 -1.47
CA SER A 118 2.51 8.29 -2.81
C SER A 118 3.58 7.36 -3.41
N ASN A 119 3.39 6.92 -4.66
CA ASN A 119 4.36 6.21 -5.50
C ASN A 119 5.73 6.92 -5.58
N SER A 120 5.72 8.24 -5.39
CA SER A 120 6.92 9.03 -5.17
C SER A 120 6.63 10.17 -4.20
N PHE A 121 7.68 10.81 -3.72
CA PHE A 121 7.58 11.95 -2.80
C PHE A 121 8.78 12.87 -2.99
N ARG A 122 8.80 14.00 -2.27
CA ARG A 122 10.03 14.77 -2.11
C ARG A 122 10.61 14.60 -0.73
N TYR A 123 11.91 14.77 -0.62
CA TYR A 123 12.57 14.86 0.67
C TYR A 123 13.49 16.08 0.73
N PHE A 124 13.61 16.68 1.91
CA PHE A 124 14.45 17.84 2.16
C PHE A 124 15.94 17.46 2.16
N THR A 125 16.76 18.23 1.44
CA THR A 125 18.21 18.14 1.54
C THR A 125 18.72 19.01 2.70
N PRO A 126 19.96 18.80 3.17
CA PRO A 126 20.58 19.67 4.19
C PRO A 126 20.66 21.15 3.82
N THR A 127 20.51 21.51 2.53
CA THR A 127 20.50 22.91 2.08
C THR A 127 19.11 23.55 2.12
N GLY A 128 18.08 22.79 2.53
CA GLY A 128 16.67 23.21 2.50
C GLY A 128 16.03 23.18 1.10
N ALA A 129 16.73 22.64 0.09
CA ALA A 129 16.10 22.30 -1.19
C ALA A 129 15.42 20.92 -1.07
N THR A 130 14.82 20.42 -2.14
CA THR A 130 14.27 19.07 -2.16
C THR A 130 14.72 18.25 -3.35
N ARG A 131 14.75 16.94 -3.16
CA ARG A 131 14.98 15.94 -4.21
C ARG A 131 13.80 14.97 -4.25
N THR A 132 13.73 14.15 -5.30
CA THR A 132 12.65 13.16 -5.45
C THR A 132 13.09 11.85 -4.81
N GLY A 133 12.22 11.25 -4.02
CA GLY A 133 12.29 9.84 -3.60
C GLY A 133 11.19 9.05 -4.32
N VAL A 134 11.43 7.78 -4.60
CA VAL A 134 10.49 6.86 -5.26
C VAL A 134 10.31 5.65 -4.37
N ALA A 135 9.06 5.25 -4.13
CA ALA A 135 8.73 4.16 -3.21
C ALA A 135 9.14 2.76 -3.74
N PHE A 136 9.32 2.63 -5.06
CA PHE A 136 9.59 1.38 -5.75
C PHE A 136 11.09 1.04 -5.78
N ALA A 137 11.53 0.30 -4.77
CA ALA A 137 12.86 -0.27 -4.63
C ALA A 137 12.83 -1.49 -3.71
N TYR A 138 13.81 -2.39 -3.86
CA TYR A 138 13.84 -3.62 -3.08
C TYR A 138 13.79 -3.33 -1.57
N TRP A 139 13.12 -4.20 -0.81
CA TRP A 139 12.81 -4.01 0.62
C TRP A 139 13.96 -3.50 1.50
N THR A 140 15.19 -3.93 1.21
CA THR A 140 16.40 -3.57 1.98
C THR A 140 17.32 -2.59 1.28
N ALA A 141 16.89 -2.05 0.14
CA ALA A 141 17.59 -0.97 -0.53
C ALA A 141 17.56 0.31 0.33
N PRO A 142 18.58 1.18 0.18
CA PRO A 142 18.45 2.56 0.64
C PRO A 142 17.36 3.28 -0.17
N LEU A 143 16.93 4.45 0.30
CA LEU A 143 15.99 5.31 -0.41
C LEU A 143 16.35 5.44 -1.89
N PHE A 144 15.39 5.23 -2.78
CA PHE A 144 15.60 5.43 -4.21
C PHE A 144 15.41 6.88 -4.63
N ASP A 145 16.51 7.55 -4.95
CA ASP A 145 16.52 8.85 -5.61
C ASP A 145 16.89 8.69 -7.09
N PRO A 146 15.93 8.85 -8.03
CA PRO A 146 16.19 8.66 -9.46
C PRO A 146 17.15 9.71 -10.05
N GLY A 147 17.36 10.84 -9.36
CA GLY A 147 18.37 11.81 -9.73
C GLY A 147 19.81 11.34 -9.48
N GLY A 148 19.99 10.33 -8.63
CA GLY A 148 21.26 9.64 -8.32
C GLY A 148 22.37 10.57 -7.79
N THR A 149 23.04 11.30 -8.70
CA THR A 149 24.12 12.22 -8.32
C THR A 149 23.59 13.31 -7.37
N GLY A 150 24.22 13.41 -6.20
CA GLY A 150 23.84 14.37 -5.17
C GLY A 150 22.67 13.95 -4.30
N GLN A 151 22.29 12.67 -4.31
CA GLN A 151 21.44 12.07 -3.27
C GLN A 151 22.06 12.36 -1.89
N THR A 152 21.22 12.75 -0.95
CA THR A 152 21.63 13.16 0.41
C THR A 152 20.99 12.32 1.49
N ASP A 153 19.98 11.53 1.15
CA ASP A 153 19.28 10.65 2.06
C ASP A 153 19.55 9.20 1.64
N PHE A 154 20.04 8.42 2.59
CA PHE A 154 20.41 7.01 2.43
C PHE A 154 19.78 6.17 3.54
N THR A 155 18.71 6.68 4.17
CA THR A 155 17.88 5.87 5.06
C THR A 155 17.29 4.68 4.29
N PRO A 156 16.88 3.60 4.97
CA PRO A 156 16.19 2.49 4.32
C PRO A 156 14.98 2.97 3.50
N GLU A 157 14.73 2.35 2.35
CA GLU A 157 13.49 2.58 1.59
C GLU A 157 12.29 2.31 2.51
N MET A 158 12.23 1.08 3.03
CA MET A 158 11.25 0.62 4.02
C MET A 158 11.71 0.96 5.45
N ILE A 159 11.67 2.24 5.83
CA ILE A 159 12.05 2.69 7.18
C ILE A 159 10.85 2.64 8.15
N ASN A 160 10.93 1.79 9.16
CA ASN A 160 9.88 1.68 10.18
C ASN A 160 9.94 2.79 11.25
N GLU A 161 8.98 2.78 12.17
CA GLU A 161 8.82 3.77 13.24
C GLU A 161 10.02 3.83 14.22
N ASN A 162 10.90 2.82 14.20
CA ASN A 162 12.11 2.76 15.01
C ASN A 162 13.38 3.19 14.25
N GLY A 163 13.23 3.68 13.02
CA GLY A 163 14.34 4.06 12.14
C GLY A 163 15.13 2.86 11.61
N LYS A 164 14.49 1.69 11.52
CA LYS A 164 15.07 0.42 11.07
C LYS A 164 14.42 -0.05 9.77
N ILE A 165 15.01 -1.03 9.10
CA ILE A 165 14.31 -1.70 7.99
C ILE A 165 13.03 -2.36 8.54
N ALA A 166 11.90 -2.12 7.90
CA ALA A 166 10.62 -2.71 8.27
C ALA A 166 10.67 -4.24 8.16
N PRO A 167 9.99 -4.99 9.05
CA PRO A 167 9.91 -6.44 8.93
C PRO A 167 9.27 -6.85 7.60
N ALA A 168 9.82 -7.87 6.94
CA ALA A 168 9.40 -8.20 5.59
C ALA A 168 8.19 -9.14 5.53
N PRO A 169 7.28 -8.94 4.56
CA PRO A 169 5.99 -9.63 4.56
C PRO A 169 6.08 -11.13 4.29
N TRP A 170 7.17 -11.61 3.68
CA TRP A 170 7.40 -13.02 3.35
C TRP A 170 7.92 -13.85 4.54
N VAL A 171 8.40 -13.21 5.61
CA VAL A 171 9.12 -13.86 6.72
C VAL A 171 8.28 -14.90 7.46
N PRO A 172 7.00 -14.68 7.80
CA PRO A 172 6.19 -15.70 8.44
C PRO A 172 6.07 -16.99 7.61
N PHE A 173 6.06 -16.87 6.27
CA PHE A 173 5.95 -18.01 5.37
C PHE A 173 7.27 -18.78 5.23
N THR A 174 8.38 -18.08 5.01
CA THR A 174 9.70 -18.73 4.83
C THR A 174 10.17 -19.40 6.11
N ARG A 175 9.88 -18.82 7.28
CA ARG A 175 10.11 -19.47 8.58
C ARG A 175 9.23 -20.69 8.82
N ALA A 176 8.02 -20.70 8.25
CA ALA A 176 7.14 -21.87 8.24
C ALA A 176 7.55 -22.95 7.22
N GLY A 177 8.70 -22.77 6.53
CA GLY A 177 9.20 -23.74 5.56
C GLY A 177 8.60 -23.58 4.16
N CYS A 178 7.88 -22.49 3.89
CA CYS A 178 7.19 -22.24 2.63
C CYS A 178 7.98 -21.24 1.78
N ASP A 179 8.31 -21.61 0.54
CA ASP A 179 8.81 -20.65 -0.43
C ASP A 179 7.71 -19.64 -0.76
N PHE A 180 8.08 -18.37 -0.91
CA PHE A 180 7.21 -17.25 -1.23
C PHE A 180 7.62 -16.68 -2.60
N GLY A 181 6.72 -16.71 -3.56
CA GLY A 181 6.91 -16.12 -4.89
C GLY A 181 6.15 -14.81 -5.04
N ALA A 182 6.73 -13.86 -5.75
CA ALA A 182 6.12 -12.57 -6.03
C ALA A 182 6.33 -12.14 -7.49
N VAL A 183 5.30 -11.50 -8.04
CA VAL A 183 5.21 -11.09 -9.45
C VAL A 183 4.64 -9.67 -9.49
N GLY A 184 5.50 -8.68 -9.74
CA GLY A 184 5.16 -7.25 -9.75
C GLY A 184 4.77 -6.68 -8.39
N THR A 185 4.85 -7.45 -7.30
CA THR A 185 4.40 -7.03 -5.97
C THR A 185 5.43 -6.10 -5.31
N ALA A 186 5.02 -4.86 -5.04
CA ALA A 186 5.87 -3.76 -4.58
C ALA A 186 6.87 -4.16 -3.48
N ASN A 187 8.13 -3.75 -3.66
CA ASN A 187 9.29 -3.91 -2.78
C ASN A 187 9.68 -5.36 -2.40
N THR A 188 8.86 -6.37 -2.72
CA THR A 188 9.19 -7.81 -2.53
C THR A 188 10.01 -8.38 -3.69
N ILE A 189 10.11 -7.64 -4.79
CA ILE A 189 10.92 -7.97 -5.95
C ILE A 189 11.90 -6.82 -6.22
N LEU A 190 12.83 -6.99 -7.17
CA LEU A 190 13.64 -5.85 -7.61
C LEU A 190 12.79 -5.00 -8.54
N GLU A 191 12.74 -3.70 -8.33
CA GLU A 191 11.86 -2.75 -9.02
C GLU A 191 12.63 -1.83 -9.97
N ASN A 192 13.95 -1.71 -9.75
CA ASN A 192 14.82 -0.90 -10.59
C ASN A 192 16.19 -1.55 -10.75
N THR A 193 16.90 -1.22 -11.83
CA THR A 193 18.27 -1.71 -12.04
C THR A 193 19.35 -0.83 -11.39
N ALA A 194 18.97 0.34 -10.88
CA ALA A 194 19.91 1.39 -10.46
C ALA A 194 20.49 1.11 -9.07
N ILE A 195 19.64 0.81 -8.09
CA ILE A 195 20.04 0.57 -6.71
C ILE A 195 19.79 -0.86 -6.25
N ASP A 196 18.81 -1.57 -6.81
CA ASP A 196 18.48 -2.92 -6.35
C ASP A 196 19.54 -3.93 -6.79
N ILE A 197 20.07 -3.79 -8.02
CA ILE A 197 21.12 -4.67 -8.53
C ILE A 197 22.40 -4.55 -7.68
N PRO A 198 22.94 -3.34 -7.40
CA PRO A 198 24.02 -3.20 -6.43
C PRO A 198 23.69 -3.71 -5.03
N THR A 199 22.44 -3.58 -4.57
CA THR A 199 22.01 -4.01 -3.23
C THR A 199 22.02 -5.54 -3.10
N VAL A 200 21.45 -6.25 -4.06
CA VAL A 200 21.25 -7.72 -3.99
C VAL A 200 22.43 -8.49 -4.57
N PHE A 201 22.98 -8.05 -5.70
CA PHE A 201 24.05 -8.75 -6.41
C PHE A 201 25.44 -8.17 -6.13
N GLY A 202 25.51 -6.91 -5.69
CA GLY A 202 26.76 -6.15 -5.52
C GLY A 202 27.09 -5.28 -6.74
N PRO A 203 27.75 -4.12 -6.56
CA PRO A 203 27.97 -3.13 -7.62
C PRO A 203 28.98 -3.55 -8.70
N VAL A 204 29.73 -4.65 -8.48
CA VAL A 204 30.74 -5.19 -9.41
C VAL A 204 30.37 -6.58 -9.92
N SER A 205 29.10 -6.95 -9.79
CA SER A 205 28.55 -8.24 -10.18
C SER A 205 28.39 -8.39 -11.70
N PRO A 206 28.27 -9.62 -12.22
CA PRO A 206 27.88 -9.85 -13.62
C PRO A 206 26.56 -9.16 -13.99
N GLU A 207 25.60 -9.11 -13.06
CA GLU A 207 24.32 -8.44 -13.22
C GLU A 207 24.51 -6.93 -13.40
N ALA A 208 25.35 -6.30 -12.57
CA ALA A 208 25.70 -4.88 -12.72
C ALA A 208 26.43 -4.60 -14.05
N ALA A 209 27.25 -5.55 -14.52
CA ALA A 209 27.90 -5.44 -15.83
C ALA A 209 26.88 -5.53 -16.99
N GLU A 210 25.84 -6.35 -16.85
CA GLU A 210 24.75 -6.44 -17.81
C GLU A 210 23.91 -5.17 -17.85
N VAL A 211 23.56 -4.60 -16.69
CA VAL A 211 22.89 -3.29 -16.61
C VAL A 211 23.66 -2.22 -17.40
N ALA A 212 24.99 -2.21 -17.29
CA ALA A 212 25.82 -1.27 -18.01
C ALA A 212 25.90 -1.54 -19.52
N ALA A 213 25.84 -2.81 -19.95
CA ALA A 213 26.03 -3.22 -21.34
C ALA A 213 24.72 -3.29 -22.14
N ASN A 214 23.63 -3.72 -21.53
CA ASN A 214 22.32 -3.93 -22.13
C ASN A 214 21.20 -3.65 -21.12
N PRO A 215 20.93 -2.36 -20.80
CA PRO A 215 19.98 -2.00 -19.75
C PRO A 215 18.54 -2.47 -20.02
N GLY A 216 18.11 -2.56 -21.29
CA GLY A 216 16.78 -3.06 -21.65
C GLY A 216 16.60 -4.54 -21.31
N GLN A 217 17.54 -5.39 -21.74
CA GLN A 217 17.51 -6.80 -21.35
C GLN A 217 17.71 -6.97 -19.85
N ALA A 218 18.59 -6.18 -19.21
CA ALA A 218 18.82 -6.27 -17.78
C ALA A 218 17.53 -5.97 -16.97
N PHE A 219 16.71 -5.04 -17.44
CA PHE A 219 15.41 -4.78 -16.83
C PHE A 219 14.49 -6.00 -16.93
N ALA A 220 14.32 -6.57 -18.14
CA ALA A 220 13.52 -7.78 -18.34
C ALA A 220 14.05 -9.00 -17.56
N ASP A 221 15.38 -9.10 -17.39
CA ASP A 221 16.04 -10.22 -16.73
C ASP A 221 15.92 -10.17 -15.20
N PHE A 222 15.99 -8.97 -14.60
CA PHE A 222 16.18 -8.83 -13.14
C PHE A 222 15.02 -8.21 -12.37
N VAL A 223 14.15 -7.43 -13.02
CA VAL A 223 13.07 -6.69 -12.37
C VAL A 223 11.79 -7.53 -12.33
N GLY A 224 10.92 -7.27 -11.35
CA GLY A 224 9.52 -7.65 -11.40
C GLY A 224 9.19 -9.06 -10.91
N ILE A 225 10.15 -9.98 -10.81
CA ILE A 225 9.90 -11.38 -10.41
C ILE A 225 10.86 -11.78 -9.28
N GLY A 226 10.37 -12.50 -8.28
CA GLY A 226 11.22 -12.99 -7.19
C GLY A 226 10.66 -14.20 -6.46
N VAL A 227 11.55 -14.97 -5.83
CA VAL A 227 11.22 -16.07 -4.92
C VAL A 227 12.09 -15.96 -3.67
N HIS A 228 11.47 -15.70 -2.52
CA HIS A 228 12.09 -15.79 -1.21
C HIS A 228 11.97 -17.23 -0.71
N CYS A 229 13.11 -17.90 -0.58
CA CYS A 229 13.12 -19.32 -0.25
C CYS A 229 13.15 -19.56 1.25
N ALA A 230 12.38 -20.56 1.69
CA ALA A 230 12.57 -21.16 2.99
C ALA A 230 13.96 -21.81 3.11
N GLN A 231 14.44 -21.94 4.36
CA GLN A 231 15.71 -22.60 4.63
C GLN A 231 15.71 -24.05 4.10
N GLY A 232 16.72 -24.37 3.30
CA GLY A 232 16.86 -25.70 2.70
C GLY A 232 15.92 -25.95 1.51
N SER A 233 15.29 -24.92 0.96
CA SER A 233 14.51 -25.04 -0.28
C SER A 233 15.33 -25.71 -1.39
N ALA A 234 14.69 -26.65 -2.08
CA ALA A 234 15.25 -27.31 -3.25
C ALA A 234 15.27 -26.40 -4.49
N ARG A 235 14.69 -25.19 -4.41
CA ARG A 235 14.68 -24.20 -5.50
C ARG A 235 15.88 -23.25 -5.39
N CYS A 236 16.24 -22.80 -4.20
CA CYS A 236 17.44 -21.98 -3.97
C CYS A 236 18.72 -22.82 -3.87
N THR A 237 19.04 -23.60 -4.91
CA THR A 237 20.33 -24.32 -5.01
C THR A 237 21.37 -23.47 -5.71
N ALA A 238 22.66 -23.71 -5.46
CA ALA A 238 23.74 -22.98 -6.13
C ALA A 238 23.64 -22.95 -7.67
N ALA A 239 23.02 -23.97 -8.29
CA ALA A 239 22.79 -24.03 -9.72
C ALA A 239 21.79 -22.97 -10.24
N ASN A 240 20.85 -22.55 -9.39
CA ASN A 240 19.86 -21.52 -9.71
C ASN A 240 20.32 -20.11 -9.29
N HIS A 241 21.58 -19.97 -8.89
CA HIS A 241 22.19 -18.68 -8.59
C HIS A 241 21.54 -17.83 -7.47
N PRO A 242 21.11 -18.43 -6.34
CA PRO A 242 20.47 -17.69 -5.26
C PRO A 242 21.40 -16.65 -4.65
N ARG A 243 20.81 -15.59 -4.11
CA ARG A 243 21.49 -14.60 -3.28
C ARG A 243 21.03 -14.69 -1.83
N PRO A 244 21.88 -14.35 -0.85
CA PRO A 244 21.42 -14.18 0.52
C PRO A 244 20.23 -13.22 0.56
N ASP A 245 19.13 -13.66 1.15
CA ASP A 245 17.95 -12.82 1.38
C ASP A 245 18.15 -12.12 2.73
N LEU A 246 18.66 -10.89 2.68
CA LEU A 246 19.17 -10.18 3.86
C LEU A 246 18.09 -9.29 4.46
N LEU A 247 17.74 -9.55 5.72
CA LEU A 247 16.91 -8.68 6.56
C LEU A 247 17.62 -8.43 7.91
N PRO A 248 18.55 -7.47 7.97
CA PRO A 248 19.45 -7.30 9.12
C PRO A 248 18.75 -6.80 10.39
N ASP A 249 17.62 -6.08 10.25
CA ASP A 249 16.83 -5.58 11.37
C ASP A 249 15.57 -6.45 11.64
N GLU A 250 15.43 -7.61 10.99
CA GLU A 250 14.27 -8.49 11.17
C GLU A 250 14.18 -8.96 12.64
N PRO A 251 13.05 -8.72 13.33
CA PRO A 251 12.82 -9.27 14.66
C PRO A 251 13.01 -10.79 14.69
N GLY A 252 13.67 -11.31 15.73
CA GLY A 252 13.99 -12.75 15.80
C GLY A 252 15.10 -13.23 14.85
N GLY A 253 15.58 -12.38 13.94
CA GLY A 253 16.67 -12.65 13.01
C GLY A 253 16.28 -13.46 11.76
N TYR A 254 17.01 -13.26 10.67
CA TYR A 254 16.69 -13.86 9.36
C TYR A 254 17.93 -14.39 8.63
N ALA A 255 18.83 -15.05 9.37
CA ALA A 255 20.06 -15.60 8.79
C ALA A 255 19.82 -16.94 8.06
N GLY A 256 20.57 -17.18 6.99
CA GLY A 256 20.56 -18.47 6.26
C GLY A 256 19.42 -18.66 5.26
N PHE A 257 18.61 -17.62 5.04
CA PHE A 257 17.62 -17.58 3.96
C PHE A 257 18.28 -17.09 2.66
N SER A 258 17.64 -17.37 1.53
CA SER A 258 18.13 -16.99 0.21
C SER A 258 16.95 -16.69 -0.71
N GLY A 259 17.21 -15.93 -1.77
CA GLY A 259 16.20 -15.60 -2.77
C GLY A 259 16.73 -15.77 -4.20
N LEU A 260 15.79 -15.97 -5.12
CA LEU A 260 15.97 -15.87 -6.56
C LEU A 260 15.32 -14.58 -7.03
N PHE A 261 16.00 -13.81 -7.88
CA PHE A 261 15.52 -12.49 -8.30
C PHE A 261 15.62 -12.36 -9.81
N GLY A 262 14.53 -11.89 -10.42
CA GLY A 262 14.40 -11.72 -11.86
C GLY A 262 14.01 -12.98 -12.61
N ALA A 263 13.35 -12.79 -13.75
CA ALA A 263 12.99 -13.85 -14.71
C ALA A 263 14.21 -14.72 -15.06
N LYS A 264 15.39 -14.12 -15.20
CA LYS A 264 16.65 -14.81 -15.52
C LYS A 264 17.00 -15.96 -14.57
N TYR A 265 16.68 -15.82 -13.28
CA TYR A 265 17.00 -16.81 -12.25
C TYR A 265 15.78 -17.56 -11.73
N VAL A 266 14.60 -16.95 -11.77
CA VAL A 266 13.35 -17.58 -11.36
C VAL A 266 12.83 -18.55 -12.42
N ASP A 267 12.75 -18.13 -13.68
CA ASP A 267 12.09 -18.92 -14.73
C ASP A 267 12.74 -20.30 -14.95
N PRO A 268 14.09 -20.43 -15.04
CA PRO A 268 14.71 -21.75 -15.13
C PRO A 268 14.46 -22.62 -13.89
N ALA A 269 14.38 -22.01 -12.69
CA ALA A 269 14.18 -22.73 -11.43
C ALA A 269 12.76 -23.32 -11.29
N ILE A 270 11.78 -22.74 -11.99
CA ILE A 270 10.40 -23.23 -12.07
C ILE A 270 10.08 -23.87 -13.43
N GLY A 271 11.08 -24.04 -14.31
CA GLY A 271 10.93 -24.64 -15.63
C GLY A 271 9.99 -23.86 -16.55
N PHE A 272 10.15 -22.54 -16.61
CA PHE A 272 9.31 -21.60 -17.36
C PHE A 272 10.12 -20.78 -18.36
N ASP A 273 11.15 -21.38 -18.96
CA ASP A 273 12.02 -20.72 -19.93
C ASP A 273 11.77 -21.28 -21.35
N PRO A 274 11.29 -20.47 -22.32
CA PRO A 274 10.88 -19.07 -22.15
C PRO A 274 9.53 -18.93 -21.44
N PRO A 275 9.27 -17.80 -20.75
CA PRO A 275 7.98 -17.56 -20.08
C PRO A 275 6.90 -17.30 -21.12
N THR A 276 5.69 -17.80 -20.85
CA THR A 276 4.52 -17.62 -21.73
C THR A 276 3.29 -17.17 -20.94
N ASP A 277 2.48 -16.28 -21.51
CA ASP A 277 1.22 -15.84 -20.91
C ASP A 277 0.19 -17.00 -20.89
N LEU A 278 -0.97 -16.78 -20.27
CA LEU A 278 -2.05 -17.78 -20.21
C LEU A 278 -2.60 -18.18 -21.60
N ALA A 279 -2.35 -17.39 -22.65
CA ALA A 279 -2.71 -17.70 -24.03
C ALA A 279 -1.59 -18.44 -24.80
N GLY A 280 -0.43 -18.68 -24.17
CA GLY A 280 0.72 -19.38 -24.74
C GLY A 280 1.66 -18.50 -25.57
N ASN A 281 1.53 -17.18 -25.52
CA ASN A 281 2.45 -16.25 -26.18
C ASN A 281 3.68 -16.02 -25.31
N VAL A 282 4.88 -15.94 -25.92
CA VAL A 282 6.11 -15.63 -25.18
C VAL A 282 6.03 -14.22 -24.62
N ILE A 283 6.25 -14.08 -23.31
CA ILE A 283 6.23 -12.79 -22.62
C ILE A 283 7.51 -12.03 -22.94
N ARG A 284 7.34 -10.76 -23.37
CA ARG A 284 8.41 -9.85 -23.76
C ARG A 284 8.03 -8.43 -23.41
N ASP A 285 9.02 -7.58 -23.17
CA ASP A 285 8.82 -6.13 -23.11
C ASP A 285 8.55 -5.53 -24.51
N ALA A 286 8.23 -4.24 -24.54
CA ALA A 286 8.00 -3.49 -25.79
C ALA A 286 9.23 -3.44 -26.72
N GLY A 287 10.44 -3.65 -26.20
CA GLY A 287 11.68 -3.76 -26.95
C GLY A 287 11.95 -5.16 -27.53
N GLY A 288 11.12 -6.15 -27.18
CA GLY A 288 11.25 -7.54 -27.61
C GLY A 288 12.17 -8.40 -26.73
N HIS A 289 12.63 -7.88 -25.59
CA HIS A 289 13.42 -8.62 -24.60
C HIS A 289 12.53 -9.65 -23.90
N VAL A 290 12.95 -10.91 -23.85
CA VAL A 290 12.21 -11.96 -23.13
C VAL A 290 12.44 -11.78 -21.64
N GLY A 291 11.39 -11.91 -20.83
CA GLY A 291 11.44 -11.75 -19.38
C GLY A 291 10.27 -10.89 -18.88
N PHE A 292 10.50 -10.14 -17.81
CA PHE A 292 9.53 -9.21 -17.25
C PHE A 292 9.19 -8.09 -18.25
N PRO A 293 7.90 -7.87 -18.58
CA PRO A 293 7.51 -6.94 -19.64
C PRO A 293 7.49 -5.47 -19.22
N GLY A 294 7.63 -5.17 -17.93
CA GLY A 294 7.31 -3.86 -17.33
C GLY A 294 6.02 -3.93 -16.52
N PHE A 295 5.86 -2.99 -15.58
CA PHE A 295 4.72 -2.98 -14.64
C PHE A 295 3.38 -2.75 -15.34
N ASP A 296 3.28 -1.80 -16.28
CA ASP A 296 2.10 -1.58 -17.13
C ASP A 296 1.81 -2.77 -18.07
N GLY A 297 2.78 -3.68 -18.25
CA GLY A 297 2.63 -4.91 -19.02
C GLY A 297 2.03 -6.07 -18.23
N MET A 298 1.71 -5.88 -16.96
CA MET A 298 1.26 -6.94 -16.02
C MET A 298 -0.25 -7.16 -16.05
N GLN A 299 -0.80 -7.29 -17.25
CA GLN A 299 -2.19 -7.72 -17.46
C GLN A 299 -2.41 -9.13 -16.87
N PRO A 300 -3.64 -9.55 -16.55
CA PRO A 300 -3.90 -10.83 -15.89
C PRO A 300 -3.30 -12.04 -16.60
N THR A 301 -3.33 -12.10 -17.94
CA THR A 301 -2.75 -13.22 -18.69
C THR A 301 -1.26 -13.39 -18.46
N VAL A 302 -0.55 -12.30 -18.12
CA VAL A 302 0.89 -12.27 -17.84
C VAL A 302 1.13 -12.63 -16.38
N SER A 303 0.59 -11.85 -15.43
CA SER A 303 0.85 -12.04 -13.99
C SER A 303 0.40 -13.42 -13.50
N LEU A 304 -0.82 -13.83 -13.90
CA LEU A 304 -1.40 -15.10 -13.45
C LEU A 304 -0.68 -16.31 -14.06
N ALA A 305 0.02 -16.16 -15.19
CA ALA A 305 0.83 -17.23 -15.76
C ALA A 305 2.05 -17.56 -14.90
N TRP A 306 2.76 -16.54 -14.38
CA TRP A 306 3.83 -16.75 -13.40
C TRP A 306 3.29 -17.29 -12.08
N VAL A 307 2.17 -16.78 -11.58
CA VAL A 307 1.52 -17.30 -10.35
C VAL A 307 1.21 -18.78 -10.49
N ALA A 308 0.49 -19.18 -11.54
CA ALA A 308 0.17 -20.57 -11.79
C ALA A 308 1.44 -21.42 -11.88
N ARG A 309 2.46 -20.92 -12.59
CA ARG A 309 3.70 -21.66 -12.78
C ARG A 309 4.52 -21.83 -11.49
N MET A 310 4.57 -20.80 -10.64
CA MET A 310 5.21 -20.89 -9.32
C MET A 310 4.48 -21.93 -8.44
N GLN A 311 3.15 -21.90 -8.42
CA GLN A 311 2.33 -22.87 -7.68
C GLN A 311 2.55 -24.32 -8.18
N GLU A 312 2.53 -24.54 -9.51
CA GLU A 312 2.86 -25.82 -10.15
C GLU A 312 4.27 -26.31 -9.80
N ALA A 313 5.22 -25.38 -9.72
CA ALA A 313 6.59 -25.65 -9.31
C ALA A 313 6.75 -25.83 -7.80
N GLY A 314 5.66 -25.90 -7.03
CA GLY A 314 5.67 -26.18 -5.59
C GLY A 314 6.09 -25.00 -4.72
N ILE A 315 5.90 -23.77 -5.19
CA ILE A 315 5.97 -22.55 -4.37
C ILE A 315 4.54 -22.28 -3.85
N PRO A 316 4.23 -22.62 -2.59
CA PRO A 316 2.85 -22.65 -2.10
C PRO A 316 2.26 -21.25 -1.87
N VAL A 317 3.09 -20.22 -1.71
CA VAL A 317 2.64 -18.84 -1.45
C VAL A 317 3.05 -17.98 -2.62
N THR A 318 2.08 -17.37 -3.30
CA THR A 318 2.33 -16.54 -4.48
C THR A 318 1.53 -15.26 -4.44
N TYR A 319 2.21 -14.14 -4.67
CA TYR A 319 1.64 -12.80 -4.69
C TYR A 319 1.79 -12.22 -6.10
N ALA A 320 0.76 -11.53 -6.59
CA ALA A 320 0.79 -10.87 -7.89
C ALA A 320 0.16 -9.49 -7.86
N TYR A 321 0.78 -8.59 -8.60
CA TYR A 321 0.21 -7.34 -9.07
C TYR A 321 -0.43 -7.54 -10.45
N ILE A 322 -1.51 -6.81 -10.72
CA ILE A 322 -2.17 -6.75 -12.03
C ILE A 322 -2.40 -5.29 -12.39
N SER A 323 -1.98 -4.88 -13.59
CA SER A 323 -2.19 -3.52 -14.10
C SER A 323 -3.67 -3.16 -14.21
N ASP A 324 -3.98 -1.87 -14.12
CA ASP A 324 -5.34 -1.34 -14.16
C ASP A 324 -6.07 -1.72 -15.46
N ALA A 325 -7.40 -1.60 -15.44
CA ALA A 325 -8.21 -1.82 -16.63
C ALA A 325 -8.59 -0.51 -17.34
N HIS A 326 -8.31 0.63 -16.72
CA HIS A 326 -8.77 1.97 -17.09
C HIS A 326 -7.95 2.54 -18.25
N ASP A 327 -6.74 2.04 -18.44
CA ASP A 327 -5.80 2.43 -19.48
C ASP A 327 -5.55 1.35 -20.53
N GLY A 328 -5.48 1.81 -21.78
CA GLY A 328 -5.03 1.00 -22.90
C GLY A 328 -3.52 0.78 -22.85
N HIS A 329 -3.12 -0.43 -22.44
CA HIS A 329 -1.72 -0.85 -22.23
C HIS A 329 -0.94 -1.27 -23.50
N GLY A 330 -1.60 -1.31 -24.66
CA GLY A 330 -0.94 -1.61 -25.93
C GLY A 330 -0.29 -3.00 -25.94
N THR A 331 0.98 -3.08 -26.38
CA THR A 331 1.79 -4.31 -26.30
C THR A 331 2.83 -4.14 -25.20
N ALA A 332 2.68 -4.91 -24.12
CA ALA A 332 3.58 -4.90 -22.96
C ALA A 332 3.72 -3.50 -22.32
N GLY A 333 2.59 -2.81 -22.08
CA GLY A 333 2.57 -1.54 -21.35
C GLY A 333 3.16 -0.36 -22.13
N ASN A 334 3.32 -0.47 -23.46
CA ASN A 334 3.99 0.57 -24.24
C ASN A 334 3.11 1.79 -24.57
N THR A 335 1.84 1.73 -24.17
CA THR A 335 0.89 2.84 -24.27
C THR A 335 0.16 2.98 -22.96
N HIS A 336 -0.26 4.20 -22.65
CA HIS A 336 -1.13 4.55 -21.54
C HIS A 336 -2.24 5.44 -22.10
N PHE A 337 -3.28 4.79 -22.64
CA PHE A 337 -4.40 5.47 -23.28
C PHE A 337 -5.61 5.44 -22.34
N ALA A 338 -5.84 6.51 -21.60
CA ALA A 338 -6.97 6.59 -20.67
C ALA A 338 -8.30 6.36 -21.37
N TYR A 339 -9.01 5.30 -20.99
CA TYR A 339 -10.38 5.05 -21.40
C TYR A 339 -11.38 5.82 -20.55
N ALA A 340 -12.57 6.06 -21.11
CA ALA A 340 -13.73 6.50 -20.36
C ALA A 340 -14.69 5.32 -20.09
N PRO A 341 -15.51 5.38 -19.03
CA PRO A 341 -16.43 4.32 -18.66
C PRO A 341 -17.27 3.80 -19.83
N GLY A 342 -17.28 2.49 -20.05
CA GLY A 342 -18.11 1.86 -21.10
C GLY A 342 -17.64 2.12 -22.54
N GLU A 343 -16.46 2.72 -22.77
CA GLU A 343 -15.86 2.75 -24.09
C GLU A 343 -15.50 1.33 -24.57
N ALA A 344 -15.57 1.11 -25.89
CA ALA A 344 -15.39 -0.23 -26.45
C ALA A 344 -14.03 -0.86 -26.13
N GLY A 345 -12.95 -0.07 -26.07
CA GLY A 345 -11.62 -0.56 -25.70
C GLY A 345 -11.56 -1.02 -24.24
N TYR A 346 -12.13 -0.21 -23.34
CA TYR A 346 -12.22 -0.54 -21.92
C TYR A 346 -13.02 -1.82 -21.66
N VAL A 347 -14.22 -1.90 -22.23
CA VAL A 347 -15.10 -3.07 -22.09
C VAL A 347 -14.45 -4.33 -22.68
N GLN A 348 -13.69 -4.19 -23.78
CA GLN A 348 -12.94 -5.32 -24.33
C GLN A 348 -11.82 -5.77 -23.39
N GLN A 349 -11.07 -4.84 -22.81
CA GLN A 349 -10.00 -5.16 -21.85
C GLN A 349 -10.53 -5.87 -20.61
N LEU A 350 -11.66 -5.42 -20.04
CA LEU A 350 -12.32 -6.10 -18.93
C LEU A 350 -12.77 -7.53 -19.29
N ARG A 351 -13.26 -7.75 -20.53
CA ARG A 351 -13.57 -9.10 -21.02
C ARG A 351 -12.32 -9.96 -21.14
N ASP A 352 -11.21 -9.40 -21.61
CA ASP A 352 -9.93 -10.13 -21.72
C ASP A 352 -9.39 -10.48 -20.32
N TYR A 353 -9.55 -9.59 -19.34
CA TYR A 353 -9.22 -9.83 -17.93
C TYR A 353 -10.08 -10.94 -17.36
N ASP A 354 -11.39 -10.92 -17.61
CA ASP A 354 -12.33 -11.96 -17.18
C ASP A 354 -11.96 -13.34 -17.72
N HIS A 355 -11.67 -13.45 -19.02
CA HIS A 355 -11.24 -14.70 -19.65
C HIS A 355 -9.90 -15.20 -19.10
N ALA A 356 -8.99 -14.30 -18.72
CA ALA A 356 -7.75 -14.69 -18.07
C ALA A 356 -8.00 -15.33 -16.70
N PHE A 357 -8.97 -14.83 -15.92
CA PHE A 357 -9.36 -15.46 -14.66
C PHE A 357 -10.02 -16.84 -14.86
N GLU A 358 -10.87 -16.99 -15.88
CA GLU A 358 -11.41 -18.29 -16.28
C GLU A 358 -10.27 -19.29 -16.55
N ALA A 359 -9.36 -18.93 -17.46
CA ALA A 359 -8.22 -19.77 -17.83
C ALA A 359 -7.29 -20.08 -16.64
N PHE A 360 -7.08 -19.10 -15.76
CA PHE A 360 -6.28 -19.27 -14.55
C PHE A 360 -6.88 -20.31 -13.59
N PHE A 361 -8.17 -20.20 -13.28
CA PHE A 361 -8.83 -21.14 -12.38
C PHE A 361 -8.91 -22.54 -12.99
N GLU A 362 -9.15 -22.67 -14.29
CA GLU A 362 -9.10 -23.95 -14.99
C GLU A 362 -7.72 -24.58 -14.94
N ARG A 363 -6.67 -23.79 -15.17
CA ARG A 363 -5.27 -24.25 -15.11
C ARG A 363 -4.90 -24.75 -13.71
N LEU A 364 -5.18 -23.98 -12.67
CA LEU A 364 -4.92 -24.40 -11.28
C LEU A 364 -5.65 -25.69 -10.90
N ALA A 365 -6.89 -25.86 -11.37
CA ALA A 365 -7.69 -27.04 -11.07
C ALA A 365 -7.10 -28.33 -11.68
N VAL A 366 -6.38 -28.26 -12.80
CA VAL A 366 -5.68 -29.41 -13.40
C VAL A 366 -4.65 -30.00 -12.45
N ASP A 367 -3.97 -29.15 -11.67
CA ASP A 367 -2.98 -29.56 -10.69
C ASP A 367 -3.56 -29.75 -9.27
N GLY A 368 -4.89 -29.73 -9.16
CA GLY A 368 -5.59 -29.93 -7.88
C GLY A 368 -5.49 -28.73 -6.93
N ILE A 369 -5.11 -27.55 -7.43
CA ILE A 369 -5.09 -26.30 -6.69
C ILE A 369 -6.46 -25.65 -6.85
N THR A 370 -7.25 -25.64 -5.79
CA THR A 370 -8.67 -25.27 -5.83
C THR A 370 -9.06 -24.46 -4.59
N LYS A 371 -10.25 -23.87 -4.62
CA LYS A 371 -10.86 -23.22 -3.44
C LYS A 371 -10.96 -24.10 -2.18
N ASP A 372 -10.86 -25.43 -2.31
CA ASP A 372 -10.97 -26.35 -1.17
C ASP A 372 -9.61 -26.58 -0.46
N ASN A 373 -8.50 -26.15 -1.06
CA ASN A 373 -7.15 -26.24 -0.47
C ASN A 373 -6.30 -24.97 -0.62
N THR A 374 -6.87 -23.89 -1.15
CA THR A 374 -6.17 -22.61 -1.37
C THR A 374 -6.89 -21.47 -0.67
N LEU A 375 -6.13 -20.61 -0.01
CA LEU A 375 -6.59 -19.28 0.40
C LEU A 375 -6.32 -18.31 -0.75
N PHE A 376 -7.38 -17.84 -1.40
CA PHE A 376 -7.32 -16.75 -2.35
C PHE A 376 -7.70 -15.44 -1.65
N VAL A 377 -6.91 -14.40 -1.90
CA VAL A 377 -7.20 -13.03 -1.51
C VAL A 377 -7.08 -12.15 -2.73
N PHE A 378 -8.12 -11.38 -3.00
CA PHE A 378 -8.18 -10.41 -4.09
C PHE A 378 -8.43 -9.04 -3.48
N THR A 379 -7.74 -8.01 -3.92
CA THR A 379 -7.98 -6.63 -3.49
C THR A 379 -7.46 -5.67 -4.55
N VAL A 380 -7.71 -4.40 -4.36
CA VAL A 380 -7.08 -3.31 -5.09
C VAL A 380 -6.22 -2.48 -4.14
N ASP A 381 -5.24 -1.75 -4.66
CA ASP A 381 -4.41 -0.78 -3.94
C ASP A 381 -5.12 0.57 -3.73
N GLU A 382 -5.90 1.03 -4.70
CA GLU A 382 -6.72 2.22 -4.59
C GLU A 382 -7.95 2.11 -5.50
N GLY A 383 -8.81 3.13 -5.42
CA GLY A 383 -9.71 3.48 -6.51
C GLY A 383 -9.32 4.84 -7.08
N ASP A 384 -10.01 5.22 -8.15
CA ASP A 384 -9.77 6.43 -8.92
C ASP A 384 -11.06 7.22 -9.17
N HIS A 385 -10.87 8.47 -9.59
CA HIS A 385 -11.92 9.35 -10.07
C HIS A 385 -11.79 9.61 -11.57
N PHE A 386 -12.80 9.21 -12.34
CA PHE A 386 -12.85 9.52 -13.77
C PHE A 386 -13.08 11.01 -14.04
N VAL A 387 -12.30 11.59 -14.96
CA VAL A 387 -12.40 12.98 -15.42
C VAL A 387 -12.66 13.03 -16.93
N GLY A 388 -13.87 13.46 -17.29
CA GLY A 388 -14.26 13.63 -18.69
C GLY A 388 -15.65 14.23 -18.85
N ASP A 389 -16.04 14.46 -20.11
CA ASP A 389 -17.42 14.84 -20.42
C ASP A 389 -18.40 13.68 -20.09
N PRO A 390 -19.70 13.98 -19.89
CA PRO A 390 -20.73 12.93 -19.96
C PRO A 390 -20.73 12.23 -21.34
N PRO A 391 -21.23 10.99 -21.44
CA PRO A 391 -21.37 10.30 -22.72
C PRO A 391 -22.14 11.13 -23.75
N SER A 392 -21.56 11.27 -24.94
CA SER A 392 -22.16 11.97 -26.10
C SER A 392 -23.37 11.24 -26.69
N ASN A 393 -23.56 9.97 -26.33
CA ASN A 393 -24.70 9.11 -26.66
C ASN A 393 -25.42 8.65 -25.38
N PRO A 394 -26.26 9.50 -24.76
CA PRO A 394 -26.91 9.19 -23.48
C PRO A 394 -27.69 7.86 -23.50
N GLY A 395 -27.57 7.10 -22.40
CA GLY A 395 -28.20 5.77 -22.26
C GLY A 395 -27.38 4.62 -22.83
N CYS A 396 -26.12 4.86 -23.24
CA CYS A 396 -25.14 3.80 -23.43
C CYS A 396 -24.96 2.99 -22.13
N ASP A 397 -24.65 1.71 -22.26
CA ASP A 397 -24.45 0.78 -21.14
C ASP A 397 -23.05 0.12 -21.17
N GLY A 398 -22.22 0.49 -22.14
CA GLY A 398 -20.89 -0.07 -22.41
C GLY A 398 -20.92 -1.49 -22.99
N VAL A 399 -21.80 -2.34 -22.48
CA VAL A 399 -21.84 -3.77 -22.80
C VAL A 399 -22.58 -4.06 -24.12
N THR A 400 -23.78 -3.49 -24.28
CA THR A 400 -24.62 -3.65 -25.47
C THR A 400 -24.41 -2.51 -26.46
N THR A 401 -24.32 -1.29 -25.91
CA THR A 401 -24.11 -0.04 -26.64
C THR A 401 -22.89 0.66 -26.03
N PRO A 402 -21.74 0.66 -26.73
CA PRO A 402 -20.55 1.36 -26.27
C PRO A 402 -20.82 2.85 -26.02
N CYS A 403 -20.24 3.38 -24.96
CA CYS A 403 -20.26 4.81 -24.68
C CYS A 403 -19.23 5.53 -25.56
N THR A 404 -19.55 6.76 -25.98
CA THR A 404 -18.65 7.63 -26.75
C THR A 404 -18.55 8.99 -26.10
N TYR A 405 -17.37 9.60 -26.13
CA TYR A 405 -17.06 10.83 -25.40
C TYR A 405 -16.48 11.90 -26.33
N ASN A 406 -16.75 13.18 -26.05
CA ASN A 406 -16.16 14.28 -26.79
C ASN A 406 -14.76 14.61 -26.26
N HIS A 407 -14.61 14.68 -24.94
CA HIS A 407 -13.36 14.92 -24.25
C HIS A 407 -13.22 13.98 -23.06
N VAL A 408 -12.00 13.48 -22.86
CA VAL A 408 -11.58 12.60 -21.76
C VAL A 408 -10.19 13.05 -21.36
N GLY A 409 -9.98 13.30 -20.07
CA GLY A 409 -8.70 13.76 -19.55
C GLY A 409 -8.82 14.53 -18.24
N GLU A 410 -7.86 14.30 -17.34
CA GLU A 410 -7.70 15.07 -16.10
C GLU A 410 -7.54 16.58 -16.36
N ILE A 411 -7.92 17.41 -15.38
CA ILE A 411 -7.69 18.86 -15.45
C ILE A 411 -6.33 19.18 -14.82
N ASN A 412 -5.33 19.47 -15.65
CA ASN A 412 -3.99 19.81 -15.15
C ASN A 412 -3.93 21.24 -14.64
N ALA A 413 -3.57 21.40 -13.36
CA ALA A 413 -3.48 22.67 -12.65
C ALA A 413 -2.04 23.01 -12.22
N ASN A 414 -1.49 24.10 -12.77
CA ASN A 414 -0.22 24.66 -12.34
C ASN A 414 -0.39 25.41 -11.00
N LEU A 415 -0.17 24.72 -9.88
CA LEU A 415 -0.38 25.25 -8.53
C LEU A 415 0.42 26.53 -8.27
N ARG A 416 1.70 26.56 -8.68
CA ARG A 416 2.57 27.76 -8.55
C ARG A 416 2.07 28.93 -9.37
N GLY A 417 1.54 28.67 -10.56
CA GLY A 417 0.99 29.69 -11.43
C GLY A 417 -0.30 30.29 -10.86
N LEU A 418 -1.18 29.45 -10.30
CA LEU A 418 -2.43 29.89 -9.66
C LEU A 418 -2.16 30.76 -8.43
N LEU A 419 -1.28 30.33 -7.52
CA LEU A 419 -0.85 31.11 -6.35
C LEU A 419 -0.28 32.48 -6.75
N ALA A 420 0.65 32.50 -7.71
CA ALA A 420 1.27 33.74 -8.17
C ALA A 420 0.27 34.68 -8.83
N THR A 421 -0.70 34.17 -9.58
CA THR A 421 -1.65 35.00 -10.33
C THR A 421 -2.80 35.51 -9.47
N GLN A 422 -3.30 34.70 -8.53
CA GLN A 422 -4.45 35.06 -7.68
C GLN A 422 -4.02 35.84 -6.44
N PHE A 423 -2.83 35.57 -5.91
CA PHE A 423 -2.38 36.13 -4.62
C PHE A 423 -1.04 36.85 -4.69
N ALA A 424 -0.40 36.94 -5.86
CA ALA A 424 0.96 37.48 -6.00
C ALA A 424 1.99 36.77 -5.10
N ASP A 425 1.73 35.50 -4.76
CA ASP A 425 2.64 34.67 -3.99
C ASP A 425 3.60 33.92 -4.91
N THR A 426 4.88 34.24 -4.79
CA THR A 426 5.97 33.61 -5.54
C THR A 426 6.92 32.83 -4.64
N THR A 427 6.45 32.45 -3.44
CA THR A 427 7.20 31.65 -2.46
C THR A 427 7.88 30.47 -3.15
N PRO A 428 9.22 30.34 -3.03
CA PRO A 428 9.94 29.23 -3.64
C PRO A 428 9.52 27.91 -3.01
N LEU A 429 8.88 27.06 -3.81
CA LEU A 429 8.41 25.74 -3.40
C LEU A 429 8.60 24.72 -4.51
N ALA A 430 8.68 23.46 -4.12
CA ALA A 430 8.51 22.30 -4.99
C ALA A 430 7.27 21.52 -4.53
N ILE A 431 6.74 20.68 -5.41
CA ILE A 431 5.64 19.78 -5.06
C ILE A 431 5.91 18.37 -5.56
N HIS A 432 5.33 17.38 -4.89
CA HIS A 432 4.94 16.13 -5.55
C HIS A 432 3.66 16.40 -6.35
N ALA A 433 3.64 16.01 -7.61
CA ALA A 433 2.50 16.28 -8.50
C ALA A 433 1.45 15.18 -8.33
N ASP A 434 0.21 15.57 -8.07
CA ASP A 434 -0.84 14.67 -7.60
C ASP A 434 -2.21 15.38 -7.58
N THR A 435 -3.31 14.65 -7.39
CA THR A 435 -4.61 15.22 -6.95
C THR A 435 -4.53 15.68 -5.49
N GLY A 436 -3.74 14.96 -4.68
CA GLY A 436 -3.36 15.33 -3.31
C GLY A 436 -1.93 15.88 -3.23
N PRO A 437 -1.57 17.01 -3.88
CA PRO A 437 -0.17 17.41 -3.98
C PRO A 437 0.44 17.76 -2.63
N THR A 438 1.61 17.21 -2.35
CA THR A 438 2.40 17.58 -1.17
C THR A 438 3.34 18.74 -1.49
N VAL A 439 3.35 19.76 -0.64
CA VAL A 439 4.08 21.01 -0.85
C VAL A 439 5.32 21.07 0.03
N TYR A 440 6.47 21.40 -0.57
CA TYR A 440 7.74 21.54 0.11
C TYR A 440 8.30 22.96 -0.09
N VAL A 441 8.22 23.79 0.95
CA VAL A 441 8.72 25.17 0.91
C VAL A 441 10.24 25.18 1.07
N THR A 442 10.91 25.92 0.17
CA THR A 442 12.38 26.00 0.15
C THR A 442 12.89 26.61 1.45
N GLY A 443 13.93 26.01 2.02
CA GLY A 443 14.50 26.38 3.31
C GLY A 443 13.96 25.56 4.49
N HIS A 444 13.00 24.66 4.23
CA HIS A 444 12.33 23.83 5.25
C HIS A 444 11.86 24.67 6.47
N PRO A 445 11.07 25.74 6.24
CA PRO A 445 10.56 26.56 7.33
C PRO A 445 9.63 25.76 8.26
N ALA A 446 9.53 26.18 9.51
CA ALA A 446 8.57 25.59 10.45
C ALA A 446 7.13 25.87 10.01
N ARG A 447 6.19 24.98 10.35
CA ARG A 447 4.76 25.14 10.03
C ARG A 447 4.14 26.48 10.49
N THR A 448 4.68 27.07 11.55
CA THR A 448 4.23 28.38 12.08
C THR A 448 4.91 29.58 11.43
N ASP A 449 5.78 29.37 10.44
CA ASP A 449 6.45 30.46 9.74
C ASP A 449 5.41 31.33 9.00
N PRO A 450 5.47 32.68 9.09
CA PRO A 450 4.50 33.55 8.45
C PRO A 450 4.33 33.33 6.94
N VAL A 451 5.39 32.91 6.23
CA VAL A 451 5.33 32.59 4.80
C VAL A 451 4.52 31.33 4.57
N VAL A 452 4.74 30.28 5.37
CA VAL A 452 3.96 29.02 5.30
C VAL A 452 2.50 29.29 5.63
N ARG A 453 2.24 30.00 6.74
CA ARG A 453 0.88 30.36 7.16
C ARG A 453 0.12 31.17 6.12
N ARG A 454 0.82 32.07 5.42
CA ARG A 454 0.24 32.80 4.30
C ARG A 454 -0.11 31.85 3.14
N LEU A 455 0.83 31.00 2.76
CA LEU A 455 0.68 30.06 1.65
C LEU A 455 -0.49 29.09 1.87
N GLU A 456 -0.70 28.58 3.08
CA GLU A 456 -1.82 27.69 3.41
C GLU A 456 -3.18 28.40 3.28
N ARG A 457 -3.30 29.63 3.81
CA ARG A 457 -4.52 30.45 3.64
C ARG A 457 -4.84 30.73 2.18
N GLU A 458 -3.83 31.02 1.38
CA GLU A 458 -3.99 31.30 -0.04
C GLU A 458 -4.34 30.03 -0.81
N SER A 459 -3.69 28.91 -0.49
CA SER A 459 -4.01 27.59 -1.04
C SER A 459 -5.47 27.19 -0.75
N SER A 460 -5.99 27.48 0.45
CA SER A 460 -7.40 27.22 0.81
C SER A 460 -8.43 28.00 -0.01
N ARG A 461 -7.99 29.05 -0.73
CA ARG A 461 -8.85 29.98 -1.47
C ARG A 461 -8.63 29.92 -2.96
N LEU A 462 -7.82 28.98 -3.43
CA LEU A 462 -7.56 28.80 -4.86
C LEU A 462 -8.85 28.44 -5.59
N THR A 463 -9.02 29.06 -6.74
CA THR A 463 -10.11 28.74 -7.66
C THR A 463 -9.58 28.50 -9.06
N ALA A 464 -10.32 27.78 -9.88
CA ALA A 464 -10.00 27.57 -11.29
C ALA A 464 -11.28 27.61 -12.12
N VAL A 465 -11.20 28.15 -13.34
CA VAL A 465 -12.28 27.96 -14.30
C VAL A 465 -12.15 26.53 -14.84
N ASN A 466 -13.18 25.72 -14.62
CA ASN A 466 -13.24 24.36 -15.09
C ASN A 466 -13.40 24.35 -16.62
N PRO A 467 -12.45 23.76 -17.37
CA PRO A 467 -12.50 23.74 -18.83
C PRO A 467 -13.64 22.89 -19.41
N TYR A 468 -14.20 21.93 -18.65
CA TYR A 468 -15.36 21.13 -19.06
C TYR A 468 -16.67 21.91 -18.89
N THR A 469 -16.87 22.55 -17.72
CA THR A 469 -18.18 23.13 -17.36
C THR A 469 -18.26 24.64 -17.56
N GLY A 470 -17.12 25.33 -17.66
CA GLY A 470 -17.02 26.79 -17.64
C GLY A 470 -17.31 27.42 -16.26
N SER A 471 -17.59 26.62 -15.24
CA SER A 471 -17.82 27.09 -13.87
C SER A 471 -16.50 27.41 -13.17
N THR A 472 -16.56 28.20 -12.09
CA THR A 472 -15.38 28.44 -11.25
C THR A 472 -15.44 27.53 -10.05
N ASP A 473 -14.51 26.59 -9.99
CA ASP A 473 -14.42 25.58 -8.94
C ASP A 473 -13.50 26.08 -7.83
N ALA A 474 -13.81 25.70 -6.58
CA ALA A 474 -12.83 25.74 -5.50
C ALA A 474 -11.98 24.48 -5.63
N VAL A 475 -10.68 24.64 -5.93
CA VAL A 475 -9.83 23.50 -6.29
C VAL A 475 -9.20 22.80 -5.08
N THR A 476 -9.33 23.41 -3.89
CA THR A 476 -8.83 22.88 -2.63
C THR A 476 -10.00 22.41 -1.79
N VAL A 477 -10.07 21.10 -1.51
CA VAL A 477 -11.12 20.48 -0.69
C VAL A 477 -10.69 20.43 0.78
N ALA A 478 -9.45 20.02 1.04
CA ALA A 478 -8.89 19.97 2.38
C ALA A 478 -7.40 20.33 2.40
N LEU A 479 -6.90 20.69 3.58
CA LEU A 479 -5.48 20.95 3.83
C LEU A 479 -5.07 20.26 5.13
N ALA A 480 -3.87 19.70 5.14
CA ALA A 480 -3.23 19.12 6.32
C ALA A 480 -1.80 19.65 6.44
N ASP A 481 -1.44 20.24 7.59
CA ASP A 481 -0.04 20.51 7.92
C ASP A 481 0.55 19.30 8.69
N PRO A 482 1.84 19.31 9.10
CA PRO A 482 2.48 18.18 9.76
C PRO A 482 1.80 17.69 11.05
N VAL A 483 0.93 18.47 11.68
CA VAL A 483 0.13 18.02 12.82
C VAL A 483 -1.03 17.13 12.37
N GLU A 484 -1.76 17.52 11.33
CA GLU A 484 -2.84 16.71 10.77
C GLU A 484 -2.29 15.52 9.97
N GLU A 485 -1.22 15.70 9.20
CA GLU A 485 -0.54 14.61 8.49
C GLU A 485 -0.09 13.50 9.44
N LYS A 486 0.38 13.86 10.64
CA LYS A 486 0.69 12.86 11.69
C LYS A 486 -0.56 12.10 12.13
N THR A 487 -1.69 12.78 12.24
CA THR A 487 -2.97 12.16 12.60
C THR A 487 -3.42 11.15 11.55
N LEU A 488 -3.15 11.46 10.29
CA LEU A 488 -3.50 10.66 9.11
C LEU A 488 -2.45 9.61 8.74
N HIS A 489 -1.44 9.36 9.58
CA HIS A 489 -0.37 8.38 9.34
C HIS A 489 0.54 8.69 8.12
N MET A 490 0.80 9.97 7.86
CA MET A 490 1.64 10.44 6.74
C MET A 490 3.04 10.93 7.16
N VAL A 491 3.36 10.89 8.46
CA VAL A 491 4.64 11.36 9.01
C VAL A 491 5.48 10.18 9.45
N THR A 492 6.53 9.87 8.69
CA THR A 492 7.41 8.72 8.92
C THR A 492 8.51 9.02 9.95
N ALA A 493 9.30 7.99 10.30
CA ALA A 493 10.48 8.15 11.15
C ALA A 493 11.59 9.02 10.52
N ASP A 494 11.52 9.30 9.21
CA ASP A 494 12.43 10.19 8.51
C ASP A 494 11.81 11.59 8.34
N PRO A 495 12.24 12.58 9.16
CA PRO A 495 11.67 13.93 9.09
C PRO A 495 12.01 14.64 7.77
N ALA A 496 12.97 14.16 6.98
CA ALA A 496 13.25 14.75 5.67
C ALA A 496 12.13 14.47 4.66
N ARG A 497 11.38 13.37 4.85
CA ARG A 497 10.27 12.95 3.96
C ARG A 497 8.96 13.70 4.23
N THR A 498 8.84 14.36 5.38
CA THR A 498 7.63 15.09 5.78
C THR A 498 7.47 16.37 4.93
N PRO A 499 6.35 16.56 4.22
CA PRO A 499 6.09 17.80 3.49
C PRO A 499 5.85 18.99 4.43
N THR A 500 5.85 20.20 3.87
CA THR A 500 5.49 21.42 4.62
C THR A 500 4.00 21.45 4.94
N PHE A 501 3.18 21.02 3.99
CA PHE A 501 1.76 20.70 4.15
C PHE A 501 1.29 19.96 2.88
N THR A 502 0.13 19.32 2.98
CA THR A 502 -0.54 18.62 1.89
C THR A 502 -1.86 19.31 1.55
N LEU A 503 -2.12 19.47 0.26
CA LEU A 503 -3.41 19.90 -0.27
C LEU A 503 -4.15 18.68 -0.80
N PHE A 504 -5.41 18.51 -0.41
CA PHE A 504 -6.31 17.54 -1.01
C PHE A 504 -7.23 18.26 -1.98
N GLY A 505 -7.04 17.99 -3.27
CA GLY A 505 -7.71 18.69 -4.35
C GLY A 505 -9.13 18.21 -4.61
N ASP A 506 -9.87 19.01 -5.37
CA ASP A 506 -11.04 18.53 -6.11
C ASP A 506 -10.60 17.39 -7.05
N ALA A 507 -11.37 16.30 -7.09
CA ALA A 507 -10.97 15.06 -7.75
C ALA A 507 -10.77 15.21 -9.27
N ASN A 508 -11.32 16.26 -9.89
CA ASN A 508 -11.11 16.51 -11.32
C ASN A 508 -9.71 17.04 -11.65
N TYR A 509 -8.95 17.51 -10.65
CA TYR A 509 -7.73 18.28 -10.85
C TYR A 509 -6.47 17.50 -10.47
N PHE A 510 -5.53 17.42 -11.40
CA PHE A 510 -4.16 16.96 -11.15
C PHE A 510 -3.22 18.16 -11.05
N PHE A 511 -2.54 18.32 -9.91
CA PHE A 511 -1.72 19.50 -9.64
C PHE A 511 -0.25 19.25 -9.93
N PHE A 512 0.37 20.20 -10.63
CA PHE A 512 1.81 20.21 -10.91
C PHE A 512 2.44 21.57 -10.60
N ALA A 513 3.77 21.64 -10.54
CA ALA A 513 4.51 22.88 -10.37
C ALA A 513 5.15 23.35 -11.69
N GLY A 514 4.58 24.38 -12.30
CA GLY A 514 5.10 25.03 -13.52
C GLY A 514 5.65 26.44 -13.26
N ALA A 515 5.53 27.30 -14.28
CA ALA A 515 5.91 28.71 -14.19
C ALA A 515 5.06 29.47 -13.15
N THR A 516 5.65 30.46 -12.47
CA THR A 516 4.96 31.30 -11.47
C THR A 516 4.10 32.41 -12.10
N ASN A 517 3.28 32.04 -13.08
CA ASN A 517 2.28 32.91 -13.71
C ASN A 517 1.33 32.04 -14.56
N CYS A 518 0.18 32.61 -14.94
CA CYS A 518 -0.75 32.01 -15.89
C CYS A 518 -0.68 32.68 -17.28
N SER A 519 0.52 33.07 -17.76
CA SER A 519 0.67 33.60 -19.14
C SER A 519 0.41 32.52 -20.19
N SER A 520 0.81 31.28 -19.89
CA SER A 520 0.16 30.09 -20.43
C SER A 520 -0.96 29.69 -19.46
N PRO A 521 -2.09 29.15 -19.95
CA PRO A 521 -3.19 28.76 -19.08
C PRO A 521 -2.70 27.88 -17.93
N CYS A 522 -3.03 28.25 -16.69
CA CYS A 522 -2.69 27.45 -15.52
C CYS A 522 -3.55 26.19 -15.40
N VAL A 523 -4.62 26.10 -16.18
CA VAL A 523 -5.61 25.04 -16.13
C VAL A 523 -5.86 24.60 -17.56
N THR A 524 -5.63 23.32 -17.85
CA THR A 524 -5.77 22.75 -19.21
C THR A 524 -6.18 21.29 -19.12
N ILE A 525 -6.95 20.83 -20.11
CA ILE A 525 -7.14 19.39 -20.37
C ILE A 525 -6.08 18.99 -21.39
N PRO A 526 -5.13 18.10 -21.06
CA PRO A 526 -4.19 17.57 -22.04
C PRO A 526 -4.91 16.84 -23.18
N PRO A 527 -4.35 16.83 -24.41
CA PRO A 527 -4.94 16.06 -25.49
C PRO A 527 -4.84 14.55 -25.21
N ARG A 528 -5.95 13.84 -25.38
CA ARG A 528 -6.00 12.38 -25.29
C ARG A 528 -5.15 11.74 -26.39
N ASN A 529 -4.20 10.88 -26.01
CA ASN A 529 -3.23 10.23 -26.89
C ASN A 529 -2.68 8.95 -26.21
N ASN A 530 -1.68 8.28 -26.78
CA ASN A 530 -1.12 7.06 -26.18
C ASN A 530 -0.32 7.28 -24.87
N ASN A 531 -0.30 8.51 -24.35
CA ASN A 531 0.19 8.91 -23.04
C ASN A 531 -0.78 9.98 -22.51
N SER A 532 -1.96 9.55 -22.09
CA SER A 532 -2.99 10.44 -21.52
C SER A 532 -3.61 9.82 -20.30
N PHE A 533 -4.03 10.68 -19.38
CA PHE A 533 -4.54 10.36 -18.05
C PHE A 533 -5.93 10.95 -17.89
N ALA A 534 -6.85 10.21 -17.30
CA ALA A 534 -8.21 10.67 -17.01
C ALA A 534 -8.77 10.09 -15.71
N TRP A 535 -7.93 9.41 -14.94
CA TRP A 535 -8.30 8.72 -13.71
C TRP A 535 -7.38 9.23 -12.63
N ASN A 536 -7.98 9.99 -11.70
CA ASN A 536 -7.28 10.73 -10.67
C ASN A 536 -7.44 10.01 -9.34
N HIS A 537 -6.35 9.77 -8.64
CA HIS A 537 -6.35 9.22 -7.30
C HIS A 537 -5.44 10.03 -6.36
N GLY A 538 -5.30 9.55 -5.13
CA GLY A 538 -4.46 10.16 -4.10
C GLY A 538 -5.13 11.20 -3.21
N SER A 539 -6.43 11.49 -3.40
CA SER A 539 -7.18 12.42 -2.55
C SER A 539 -8.23 11.71 -1.68
N ILE A 540 -9.14 12.46 -1.06
CA ILE A 540 -10.00 11.99 0.05
C ILE A 540 -11.42 11.57 -0.36
N GLN A 541 -11.72 11.59 -1.66
CA GLN A 541 -13.05 11.30 -2.18
C GLN A 541 -13.39 9.81 -2.04
N ASP A 542 -14.68 9.51 -1.89
CA ASP A 542 -15.13 8.15 -1.57
C ASP A 542 -14.90 7.17 -2.74
N ASP A 543 -14.91 7.61 -4.00
CA ASP A 543 -14.59 6.78 -5.18
C ASP A 543 -13.11 6.40 -5.25
N ILE A 544 -12.23 7.25 -4.71
CA ILE A 544 -10.80 6.95 -4.53
C ILE A 544 -10.57 6.05 -3.30
N ALA A 545 -11.26 6.36 -2.20
CA ALA A 545 -10.99 5.76 -0.89
C ALA A 545 -11.68 4.42 -0.65
N ASN A 546 -12.89 4.22 -1.19
CA ASN A 546 -13.72 3.04 -0.95
C ASN A 546 -13.54 2.02 -2.07
N ILE A 547 -12.90 0.92 -1.69
CA ILE A 547 -12.50 -0.19 -2.53
C ILE A 547 -13.18 -1.49 -2.07
N TRP A 548 -12.69 -2.62 -2.57
CA TRP A 548 -13.21 -3.94 -2.21
C TRP A 548 -12.08 -4.94 -1.96
N ALA A 549 -12.41 -6.00 -1.23
CA ALA A 549 -11.54 -7.15 -1.07
C ALA A 549 -12.34 -8.46 -1.10
N GLY A 550 -11.84 -9.47 -1.80
CA GLY A 550 -12.43 -10.82 -1.86
C GLY A 550 -11.56 -11.82 -1.11
N ILE A 551 -12.16 -12.64 -0.25
CA ILE A 551 -11.47 -13.74 0.43
C ILE A 551 -12.22 -15.05 0.15
N VAL A 552 -11.50 -16.06 -0.35
CA VAL A 552 -12.04 -17.37 -0.70
C VAL A 552 -11.11 -18.46 -0.18
N GLY A 553 -11.65 -19.50 0.44
CA GLY A 553 -10.85 -20.66 0.83
C GLY A 553 -11.36 -21.36 2.09
N PRO A 554 -10.67 -22.42 2.54
CA PRO A 554 -10.98 -23.10 3.78
C PRO A 554 -11.01 -22.13 4.97
N GLY A 555 -12.06 -22.22 5.80
CA GLY A 555 -12.24 -21.35 6.95
C GLY A 555 -12.99 -20.03 6.67
N VAL A 556 -13.21 -19.69 5.40
CA VAL A 556 -14.00 -18.52 4.98
C VAL A 556 -15.45 -18.93 4.75
N ARG A 557 -16.40 -18.10 5.19
CA ARG A 557 -17.83 -18.30 4.98
C ARG A 557 -18.22 -17.83 3.58
N LYS A 558 -19.22 -18.51 3.01
CA LYS A 558 -19.85 -18.15 1.73
C LYS A 558 -20.98 -17.16 1.98
N LEU A 559 -20.65 -15.88 2.11
CA LEU A 559 -21.62 -14.84 2.44
C LEU A 559 -22.11 -14.07 1.20
N GLY A 560 -21.42 -14.21 0.06
CA GLY A 560 -21.59 -13.27 -1.03
C GLY A 560 -21.00 -11.93 -0.62
N ASP A 561 -21.83 -10.90 -0.51
CA ASP A 561 -21.40 -9.55 -0.15
C ASP A 561 -21.49 -9.33 1.37
N LEU A 562 -20.48 -8.65 1.92
CA LEU A 562 -20.43 -8.23 3.31
C LEU A 562 -20.06 -6.75 3.39
N ASP A 563 -21.03 -5.96 3.81
CA ASP A 563 -20.85 -4.54 4.13
C ASP A 563 -20.31 -4.39 5.56
N SER A 564 -18.98 -4.53 5.70
CA SER A 564 -18.28 -4.30 6.95
C SER A 564 -17.13 -3.33 6.70
N TRP A 565 -17.08 -2.25 7.47
CA TRP A 565 -15.99 -1.28 7.39
C TRP A 565 -14.66 -1.96 7.76
N THR A 566 -13.76 -2.01 6.80
CA THR A 566 -12.39 -2.55 6.90
C THR A 566 -11.46 -1.68 6.08
N ASP A 567 -10.15 -1.80 6.28
CA ASP A 567 -9.15 -1.22 5.37
C ASP A 567 -7.99 -2.18 5.11
N HIS A 568 -7.09 -1.80 4.21
CA HIS A 568 -5.94 -2.61 3.81
C HIS A 568 -5.16 -3.25 4.94
N THR A 569 -4.96 -2.53 6.04
CA THR A 569 -4.15 -3.04 7.16
C THR A 569 -4.77 -4.30 7.76
N ASP A 570 -6.07 -4.49 7.61
CA ASP A 570 -6.81 -5.63 8.13
C ASP A 570 -6.58 -6.95 7.33
N LEU A 571 -6.09 -6.88 6.09
CA LEU A 571 -5.92 -8.06 5.23
C LEU A 571 -4.85 -9.02 5.78
N ARG A 572 -3.66 -8.51 6.08
CA ARG A 572 -2.55 -9.32 6.63
C ARG A 572 -2.92 -10.09 7.91
N PRO A 573 -3.40 -9.47 9.00
CA PRO A 573 -3.75 -10.20 10.22
C PRO A 573 -4.91 -11.18 10.00
N THR A 574 -5.82 -10.89 9.07
CA THR A 574 -6.90 -11.82 8.68
C THR A 574 -6.34 -13.07 8.00
N MET A 575 -5.44 -12.90 7.03
CA MET A 575 -4.76 -14.00 6.35
C MET A 575 -3.96 -14.86 7.32
N LEU A 576 -3.07 -14.24 8.11
CA LEU A 576 -2.20 -14.99 9.00
C LEU A 576 -2.99 -15.74 10.09
N SER A 577 -4.13 -15.21 10.53
CA SER A 577 -5.07 -15.93 11.42
C SER A 577 -5.60 -17.23 10.82
N LEU A 578 -5.97 -17.24 9.54
CA LEU A 578 -6.43 -18.43 8.83
C LEU A 578 -5.30 -19.45 8.62
N LEU A 579 -4.08 -18.96 8.43
CA LEU A 579 -2.90 -19.77 8.16
C LEU A 579 -2.22 -20.29 9.43
N GLY A 580 -2.65 -19.84 10.62
CA GLY A 580 -1.99 -20.14 11.88
C GLY A 580 -0.56 -19.60 11.96
N LEU A 581 -0.29 -18.51 11.23
CA LEU A 581 0.99 -17.83 11.20
C LEU A 581 0.90 -16.51 11.98
N VAL A 582 2.05 -15.93 12.31
CA VAL A 582 2.14 -14.69 13.07
C VAL A 582 3.28 -13.84 12.52
N ASP A 583 3.11 -12.53 12.63
CA ASP A 583 4.21 -11.58 12.52
C ASP A 583 4.93 -11.43 13.84
N ASP A 584 6.20 -11.03 13.77
CA ASP A 584 7.00 -10.69 14.94
C ASP A 584 6.88 -9.20 15.33
N TYR A 585 5.92 -8.48 14.73
CA TYR A 585 5.57 -7.09 15.02
C TYR A 585 4.05 -6.94 15.15
N GLU A 586 3.62 -5.84 15.75
CA GLU A 586 2.19 -5.51 15.85
C GLU A 586 1.69 -4.81 14.58
N THR A 587 0.64 -5.37 14.00
CA THR A 587 -0.10 -4.77 12.87
C THR A 587 -1.09 -3.72 13.36
N ASP A 588 -1.33 -2.66 12.58
CA ASP A 588 -2.40 -1.67 12.83
C ASP A 588 -3.78 -2.15 12.36
N GLY A 589 -3.79 -3.24 11.59
CA GLY A 589 -5.01 -3.93 11.24
C GLY A 589 -5.57 -4.77 12.39
N ARG A 590 -6.83 -5.16 12.24
CA ARG A 590 -7.46 -6.21 13.03
C ARG A 590 -7.71 -7.43 12.17
N ALA A 591 -7.68 -8.63 12.76
CA ALA A 591 -8.25 -9.80 12.09
C ALA A 591 -9.77 -9.61 11.90
N VAL A 592 -10.22 -9.62 10.65
CA VAL A 592 -11.63 -9.51 10.26
C VAL A 592 -12.25 -10.90 10.37
N VAL A 593 -12.94 -11.16 11.48
CA VAL A 593 -13.52 -12.47 11.81
C VAL A 593 -14.98 -12.62 11.39
N GLU A 594 -15.58 -11.54 10.91
CA GLU A 594 -16.93 -11.45 10.37
C GLU A 594 -17.16 -12.45 9.20
N PRO A 595 -16.28 -12.50 8.17
CA PRO A 595 -16.41 -13.46 7.08
C PRO A 595 -15.88 -14.86 7.43
N LEU A 596 -15.32 -15.08 8.62
CA LEU A 596 -14.63 -16.34 8.95
C LEU A 596 -15.47 -17.27 9.81
N PHE A 597 -15.28 -18.57 9.64
CA PHE A 597 -15.83 -19.55 10.57
C PHE A 597 -15.09 -19.49 11.91
N ALA A 598 -15.84 -19.62 13.01
CA ALA A 598 -15.25 -19.60 14.36
C ALA A 598 -14.22 -20.71 14.60
N TRP A 599 -14.35 -21.86 13.93
CA TRP A 599 -13.37 -22.95 14.05
C TRP A 599 -12.06 -22.65 13.31
N ALA A 600 -12.04 -21.70 12.38
CA ALA A 600 -10.88 -21.43 11.53
C ALA A 600 -9.90 -20.42 12.12
N VAL A 601 -10.27 -19.78 13.23
CA VAL A 601 -9.49 -18.73 13.88
C VAL A 601 -9.19 -19.11 15.33
N PRO A 602 -8.14 -18.53 15.94
CA PRO A 602 -7.85 -18.69 17.36
C PRO A 602 -9.08 -18.48 18.26
N GLN A 603 -9.23 -19.32 19.30
CA GLN A 603 -10.37 -19.23 20.22
C GLN A 603 -10.46 -17.86 20.93
N ALA A 604 -9.33 -17.18 21.11
CA ALA A 604 -9.28 -15.83 21.66
C ALA A 604 -10.00 -14.78 20.78
N LEU A 605 -10.08 -14.99 19.47
CA LEU A 605 -10.85 -14.17 18.53
C LEU A 605 -12.35 -14.51 18.51
N VAL A 606 -12.76 -15.60 19.19
CA VAL A 606 -14.16 -16.03 19.35
C VAL A 606 -14.69 -15.68 20.74
N ALA A 607 -13.82 -15.63 21.76
CA ALA A 607 -14.16 -15.22 23.10
C ALA A 607 -14.70 -13.78 23.11
N HIS A 608 -15.81 -13.55 23.83
CA HIS A 608 -16.46 -12.24 23.92
C HIS A 608 -16.76 -11.60 22.54
N ARG A 609 -17.13 -12.43 21.55
CA ARG A 609 -17.25 -12.06 20.13
C ARG A 609 -17.95 -10.72 19.88
N GLU A 610 -19.08 -10.46 20.55
CA GLU A 610 -19.79 -9.18 20.39
C GLU A 610 -18.93 -7.97 20.78
N THR A 611 -18.25 -8.04 21.93
CA THR A 611 -17.35 -7.00 22.42
C THR A 611 -16.12 -6.88 21.49
N LEU A 612 -15.58 -7.99 21.00
CA LEU A 612 -14.46 -7.98 20.04
C LEU A 612 -14.83 -7.28 18.74
N LEU A 613 -15.99 -7.60 18.16
CA LEU A 613 -16.48 -6.96 16.93
C LEU A 613 -16.72 -5.46 17.11
N ARG A 614 -17.33 -5.07 18.23
CA ARG A 614 -17.56 -3.65 18.57
C ARG A 614 -16.24 -2.90 18.79
N LEU A 615 -15.27 -3.52 19.46
CA LEU A 615 -13.95 -2.95 19.68
C LEU A 615 -13.20 -2.79 18.36
N GLY A 616 -13.27 -3.78 17.47
CA GLY A 616 -12.69 -3.72 16.13
C GLY A 616 -13.27 -2.58 15.29
N ALA A 617 -14.60 -2.45 15.22
CA ALA A 617 -15.28 -1.42 14.44
C ALA A 617 -14.93 0.01 14.92
N ILE A 618 -15.32 0.33 16.16
CA ILE A 618 -14.46 0.96 17.17
C ILE A 618 -13.13 1.59 16.72
N TYR A 619 -12.12 0.74 16.88
CA TYR A 619 -10.72 0.97 16.61
C TYR A 619 -10.47 1.49 15.21
N LYS A 620 -11.10 0.91 14.19
CA LYS A 620 -10.93 1.37 12.81
C LYS A 620 -11.42 2.80 12.62
N GLN A 621 -12.51 3.20 13.28
CA GLN A 621 -13.01 4.58 13.19
C GLN A 621 -12.10 5.62 13.85
N ILE A 622 -11.25 5.22 14.80
CA ILE A 622 -10.29 6.13 15.44
C ILE A 622 -8.88 6.06 14.84
N ASN A 623 -8.49 4.91 14.27
CA ASN A 623 -7.12 4.68 13.83
C ASN A 623 -6.94 4.88 12.32
N ALA A 624 -7.91 4.48 11.49
CA ALA A 624 -7.75 4.59 10.04
C ALA A 624 -7.80 6.05 9.55
N PRO A 625 -7.00 6.41 8.53
CA PRO A 625 -7.05 7.76 7.93
C PRO A 625 -8.46 8.14 7.45
N PHE A 626 -9.18 7.19 6.84
CA PHE A 626 -10.57 7.37 6.40
C PHE A 626 -11.62 7.08 7.48
N GLY A 627 -11.20 6.76 8.72
CA GLY A 627 -12.08 6.64 9.86
C GLY A 627 -12.67 7.99 10.28
N GLN A 628 -13.76 7.95 11.05
CA GLN A 628 -14.45 9.15 11.52
C GLN A 628 -13.54 10.15 12.25
N PHE A 629 -12.53 9.68 12.99
CA PHE A 629 -11.56 10.55 13.65
C PHE A 629 -10.74 11.37 12.65
N GLY A 630 -10.08 10.70 11.70
CA GLY A 630 -9.28 11.36 10.65
C GLY A 630 -10.11 12.31 9.78
N LYS A 631 -11.31 11.90 9.35
CA LYS A 631 -12.22 12.78 8.59
C LYS A 631 -12.61 14.03 9.38
N ASN A 632 -12.82 13.92 10.70
CA ASN A 632 -13.17 15.05 11.56
C ASN A 632 -11.99 15.98 11.83
N THR A 633 -10.80 15.43 12.14
CA THR A 633 -9.61 16.24 12.40
C THR A 633 -9.15 16.95 11.13
N LEU A 634 -9.22 16.30 9.97
CA LEU A 634 -8.89 16.93 8.69
C LEU A 634 -9.79 18.11 8.37
N ARG A 635 -11.10 17.99 8.65
CA ARG A 635 -12.04 19.11 8.53
C ARG A 635 -11.69 20.26 9.48
N ALA A 636 -11.28 19.94 10.71
CA ALA A 636 -10.84 20.95 11.67
C ALA A 636 -9.54 21.64 11.25
N SER A 637 -8.55 20.86 10.80
CA SER A 637 -7.25 21.35 10.31
C SER A 637 -7.43 22.21 9.07
N THR A 638 -8.24 21.78 8.11
CA THR A 638 -8.56 22.57 6.90
C THR A 638 -9.06 23.98 7.26
N ARG A 639 -10.01 24.07 8.19
CA ARG A 639 -10.51 25.37 8.68
C ARG A 639 -9.42 26.16 9.43
N ALA A 640 -8.60 25.48 10.23
CA ALA A 640 -7.49 26.08 10.95
C ALA A 640 -6.45 26.69 9.98
N LEU A 641 -6.03 25.94 8.96
CA LEU A 641 -5.08 26.36 7.94
C LEU A 641 -5.62 27.53 7.12
N ALA A 642 -6.92 27.55 6.81
CA ALA A 642 -7.59 28.66 6.14
C ALA A 642 -7.76 29.92 7.01
N SER A 643 -7.54 29.83 8.32
CA SER A 643 -7.80 30.92 9.28
C SER A 643 -6.61 31.86 9.49
N GLY A 644 -6.88 32.95 10.22
CA GLY A 644 -5.87 33.90 10.67
C GLY A 644 -5.57 35.02 9.68
N SER A 645 -4.50 35.74 9.96
CA SER A 645 -4.03 36.90 9.20
C SER A 645 -2.51 37.06 9.36
N SER A 646 -1.91 38.05 8.70
CA SER A 646 -0.48 38.33 8.87
C SER A 646 -0.07 38.75 10.29
N THR A 647 -1.02 39.02 11.19
CA THR A 647 -0.75 39.48 12.56
C THR A 647 -1.43 38.64 13.64
N ASP A 648 -2.25 37.65 13.27
CA ASP A 648 -3.00 36.83 14.22
C ASP A 648 -3.29 35.44 13.64
N ASP A 649 -2.63 34.43 14.19
CA ASP A 649 -2.83 33.01 13.90
C ASP A 649 -3.33 32.24 15.15
N SER A 650 -4.05 32.92 16.04
CA SER A 650 -4.54 32.33 17.29
C SER A 650 -5.53 31.18 17.07
N VAL A 651 -6.41 31.29 16.06
CA VAL A 651 -7.38 30.23 15.69
C VAL A 651 -6.65 28.98 15.20
N TYR A 652 -5.70 29.14 14.29
CA TYR A 652 -4.84 28.06 13.82
C TYR A 652 -4.10 27.39 14.98
N THR A 653 -3.43 28.19 15.81
CA THR A 653 -2.66 27.69 16.95
C THR A 653 -3.54 26.90 17.93
N ALA A 654 -4.74 27.41 18.23
CA ALA A 654 -5.66 26.75 19.15
C ALA A 654 -6.19 25.41 18.58
N ALA A 655 -6.60 25.39 17.31
CA ALA A 655 -7.11 24.19 16.66
C ALA A 655 -6.03 23.11 16.53
N GLU A 656 -4.84 23.44 16.04
CA GLU A 656 -3.76 22.47 15.86
C GLU A 656 -3.20 21.94 17.20
N ASN A 657 -3.22 22.75 18.27
CA ASN A 657 -2.92 22.26 19.61
C ASN A 657 -4.00 21.27 20.12
N ALA A 658 -5.27 21.51 19.78
CA ALA A 658 -6.35 20.60 20.10
C ALA A 658 -6.23 19.28 19.32
N ILE A 659 -5.90 19.33 18.02
CA ILE A 659 -5.61 18.15 17.18
C ILE A 659 -4.42 17.39 17.79
N THR A 660 -3.28 18.04 18.03
CA THR A 660 -2.11 17.42 18.68
C THR A 660 -2.48 16.68 19.97
N THR A 661 -3.34 17.27 20.80
CA THR A 661 -3.81 16.66 22.06
C THR A 661 -4.70 15.45 21.80
N LEU A 662 -5.66 15.57 20.88
CA LEU A 662 -6.55 14.47 20.50
C LEU A 662 -5.78 13.30 19.88
N THR A 663 -4.86 13.58 18.96
CA THR A 663 -4.01 12.58 18.30
C THR A 663 -3.15 11.86 19.33
N SER A 664 -2.54 12.56 20.29
CA SER A 664 -1.77 11.91 21.37
C SER A 664 -2.63 10.97 22.23
N GLN A 665 -3.89 11.34 22.48
CA GLN A 665 -4.83 10.49 23.23
C GLN A 665 -5.33 9.30 22.39
N ARG A 666 -5.59 9.53 21.10
CA ARG A 666 -5.92 8.50 20.12
C ARG A 666 -4.79 7.49 20.03
N ASP A 667 -3.55 7.92 19.81
CA ASP A 667 -2.38 7.04 19.65
C ASP A 667 -2.17 6.16 20.89
N ALA A 668 -2.31 6.74 22.09
CA ALA A 668 -2.21 5.98 23.34
C ALA A 668 -3.32 4.92 23.47
N LEU A 669 -4.57 5.26 23.14
CA LEU A 669 -5.67 4.31 23.17
C LEU A 669 -5.55 3.25 22.07
N ALA A 670 -5.19 3.66 20.85
CA ALA A 670 -5.00 2.80 19.71
C ALA A 670 -3.90 1.77 19.97
N LEU A 671 -2.80 2.15 20.63
CA LEU A 671 -1.75 1.23 21.06
C LEU A 671 -2.29 0.14 22.01
N GLU A 672 -3.06 0.51 23.03
CA GLU A 672 -3.64 -0.45 23.98
C GLU A 672 -4.62 -1.42 23.30
N ILE A 673 -5.49 -0.90 22.42
CA ILE A 673 -6.44 -1.70 21.66
C ILE A 673 -5.70 -2.63 20.68
N ARG A 674 -4.73 -2.10 19.93
CA ARG A 674 -3.90 -2.85 18.99
C ARG A 674 -3.17 -3.99 19.67
N HIS A 675 -2.55 -3.73 20.81
CA HIS A 675 -1.87 -4.75 21.61
C HIS A 675 -2.81 -5.89 22.01
N ALA A 676 -4.03 -5.55 22.44
CA ALA A 676 -5.03 -6.56 22.81
C ALA A 676 -5.58 -7.35 21.61
N LEU A 677 -5.81 -6.69 20.47
CA LEU A 677 -6.29 -7.34 19.25
C LEU A 677 -5.22 -8.27 18.65
N ASN A 678 -3.96 -7.80 18.55
CA ASN A 678 -2.84 -8.63 18.12
C ASN A 678 -2.60 -9.77 19.13
N GLY A 679 -2.68 -9.51 20.44
CA GLY A 679 -2.58 -10.55 21.47
C GLY A 679 -3.65 -11.64 21.37
N ALA A 680 -4.88 -11.29 20.96
CA ALA A 680 -5.93 -12.25 20.70
C ALA A 680 -5.68 -13.05 19.41
N GLN A 681 -5.11 -12.42 18.39
CA GLN A 681 -4.76 -13.05 17.12
C GLN A 681 -3.58 -14.02 17.26
N SER A 682 -2.42 -13.54 17.69
CA SER A 682 -1.15 -14.29 17.67
C SER A 682 -0.77 -14.88 19.02
N GLY A 683 -1.16 -14.23 20.13
CA GLY A 683 -0.84 -14.66 21.49
C GLY A 683 -1.82 -15.66 22.11
N GLY A 684 -2.98 -15.87 21.49
CA GLY A 684 -4.06 -16.70 22.05
C GLY A 684 -4.65 -16.12 23.35
N VAL A 685 -4.45 -14.83 23.61
CA VAL A 685 -4.91 -14.14 24.82
C VAL A 685 -6.29 -13.53 24.56
N PRO A 686 -7.38 -14.05 25.15
CA PRO A 686 -8.71 -13.48 24.94
C PRO A 686 -8.79 -12.06 25.49
N LEU A 687 -9.62 -11.23 24.88
CA LEU A 687 -9.89 -9.87 25.37
C LEU A 687 -10.37 -9.89 26.82
N ASN A 688 -9.83 -8.98 27.63
CA ASN A 688 -10.45 -8.64 28.91
C ASN A 688 -11.73 -7.82 28.63
N GLU A 689 -12.90 -8.46 28.75
CA GLU A 689 -14.16 -7.85 28.32
C GLU A 689 -14.49 -6.51 29.02
N PRO A 690 -14.36 -6.36 30.36
CA PRO A 690 -14.56 -5.06 31.00
C PRO A 690 -13.61 -3.96 30.49
N GLN A 691 -12.34 -4.28 30.28
CA GLN A 691 -11.36 -3.34 29.76
C GLN A 691 -11.69 -2.93 28.32
N ALA A 692 -12.04 -3.91 27.47
CA ALA A 692 -12.47 -3.67 26.09
C ALA A 692 -13.70 -2.76 26.01
N ARG A 693 -14.69 -2.93 26.90
CA ARG A 693 -15.84 -2.01 27.00
C ARG A 693 -15.41 -0.59 27.38
N GLY A 694 -14.46 -0.46 28.33
CA GLY A 694 -13.90 0.84 28.71
C GLY A 694 -13.11 1.51 27.58
N TRP A 695 -12.43 0.75 26.73
CA TRP A 695 -11.79 1.29 25.53
C TRP A 695 -12.79 1.71 24.47
N ILE A 696 -13.90 0.97 24.30
CA ILE A 696 -14.98 1.38 23.40
C ILE A 696 -15.56 2.73 23.80
N ASP A 697 -15.82 2.93 25.10
CA ASP A 697 -16.36 4.20 25.61
C ASP A 697 -15.35 5.35 25.43
N GLN A 698 -14.05 5.11 25.64
CA GLN A 698 -13.00 6.10 25.41
C GLN A 698 -12.84 6.45 23.92
N ALA A 699 -12.93 5.46 23.03
CA ALA A 699 -12.87 5.68 21.60
C ALA A 699 -14.07 6.52 21.13
N GLN A 700 -15.27 6.26 21.67
CA GLN A 700 -16.44 7.09 21.39
C GLN A 700 -16.26 8.54 21.88
N ASP A 701 -15.70 8.77 23.07
CA ASP A 701 -15.38 10.12 23.57
C ASP A 701 -14.42 10.86 22.62
N LEU A 702 -13.39 10.18 22.11
CA LEU A 702 -12.47 10.76 21.13
C LEU A 702 -13.18 11.15 19.83
N LEU A 703 -14.06 10.29 19.32
CA LEU A 703 -14.86 10.59 18.13
C LEU A 703 -15.76 11.81 18.35
N ASP A 704 -16.45 11.87 19.50
CA ASP A 704 -17.35 12.98 19.84
C ASP A 704 -16.58 14.30 19.97
N ARG A 705 -15.38 14.28 20.55
CA ARG A 705 -14.52 15.45 20.71
C ARG A 705 -13.89 15.90 19.39
N ALA A 706 -13.48 14.96 18.53
CA ALA A 706 -13.03 15.26 17.18
C ALA A 706 -14.18 15.88 16.36
N ALA A 707 -15.40 15.35 16.47
CA ALA A 707 -16.58 15.90 15.82
C ALA A 707 -16.92 17.32 16.31
N ALA A 708 -16.83 17.57 17.62
CA ALA A 708 -17.02 18.89 18.20
C ALA A 708 -15.95 19.88 17.70
N LEU A 709 -14.69 19.44 17.59
CA LEU A 709 -13.63 20.26 17.01
C LEU A 709 -13.88 20.52 15.51
N ALA A 710 -14.36 19.52 14.76
CA ALA A 710 -14.70 19.64 13.34
C ALA A 710 -15.87 20.61 13.10
N ALA A 711 -16.85 20.67 13.99
CA ALA A 711 -17.97 21.61 13.92
C ALA A 711 -17.53 23.08 14.02
N GLY A 712 -16.44 23.34 14.74
CA GLY A 712 -15.95 24.70 15.00
C GLY A 712 -16.75 25.43 16.10
N PRO A 713 -16.32 26.65 16.48
CA PRO A 713 -17.03 27.50 17.43
C PRO A 713 -18.37 28.02 16.91
#